data_AF-I3YWQ9-F1
#
_entry.id   AF-I3YWQ9-F1
#
_cell.length_a   1.000
_cell.length_b   1.000
_cell.length_c   1.000
_cell.angle_alpha   90.00
_cell.angle_beta   90.00
_cell.angle_gamma   90.00
#
_symmetry.space_group_name_H-M   'P 1'
#
loop_
_entity.id
_entity.type
_entity.pdbx_description
1 polymer ?
#
loop_
_entity_poly.entity_id
_entity_poly.type
_entity_poly.pdbx_seq_one_letter_code
_entity_poly.pdbx_strand_id
1 'polypeptide(L)'
;MRKLLLLVFSLAFQLNFIYAQCPTAPLALSTQSEVDNFSVNYPGCTDLPVSLSIIGNNITNLNGLSNIHSISGSLEILASSTLTSLNGLEGLTSITGYLKLRNLSAINDISALNNLTSVGGYIEISSNNNLISIAGLNVITGASGSLRLLSNHRLENVSGLNGVNSLSSLVITDNIALVNLIGFNGVSTINGDFNISNNSVSVINGFSNLGTIGGSLTVNDNDSLTSFGDLEKLQNVEGDITFSNNELLVSIADFDLLETVGGSIDIEKNDVLTHLPNCPNFSTLTGNLKIFLNNSLQDLSGLGSLTSAANVSVNYNESMITFGLESLTTVNGYMHIQKNNALVNINTLDNLVSVSGSLIVGRTSAAYPGNPSLNNISLAQLQTVGGDFIISDNISLTQLDKINSLATVGGRLYILGNNNIENITGFNGLENTIDGIEINNNDSLITLAGFDSLNTIDGRLVIDENETLNSITGFQNLNTINGLLNIYDDYLLTSLIGFSSLTEITGDFYLGAGSLNDGLTSLPNFNGLESLETVGGSLRISGCEIITNLNGFDGLMYVGGDLTIGGVLNSQNANPALQNLVGLESLETVNGELFITSNESLNSLVGMSSLTTVNKSFWIFENNILQNFTGMENLSYIGGALKVDQMDDILNFVGLDNLVEVGALVALNSPSIASFQGLESLEIINNYSTQVNDYGFLKIESCDGLFSLNGLENLNIVHGIRFTGNAVLQDINSIENIDSNILERITMFNNPNLSNCSIISFCNYLNLPNPVITLSNNGPGCNSETEIFDNCSPNNNIIRGIVRADINQDGCDQNDMLVPNIPLITTKDQNSILRYSNLNGEYSFFVGEGTYTTVVTPNVGYFTSNPISQDSNFIGFGNEDVVDFCLEPLGNFNDLTVSIVPTNQARPGLEAHYKLVYENVGTTILSGAVELNFVEGQVAFLEATPSETSVIGNTISWDYSNLNPFEIRTIEVIFDVAMPPIVVGDDVIPYTVTINPVNGDTAPDDNVFNLNQIVVNSFDPNDKQVLEGNQVLIEDADEYLHYVVRFQNTGTASAINVHIEDALDEKLDWTTLRILDASHLMETEVVNGIIDFIFDDINLPTVTSDPEGSHGFVAFKVKPMSTVQLNDVVVNSADIYFDFNAAIVTNTVFTTFVDELSVSDFETLKIIAYPNPASDILNIQAEGSISSIEVMNLLGQRLLISKGNSNRQQIEISGLSAGNYFVKVFVGDISRVLRVVKK
;
A
#
# COMPACT_ATOMS: atom_id res chain seq x y z
N MET A 1 -3.50 81.19 94.13
CA MET A 1 -4.94 81.47 94.32
C MET A 1 -5.70 80.46 93.48
N ARG A 2 -6.27 79.41 94.10
CA ARG A 2 -7.72 79.21 94.41
C ARG A 2 -8.57 79.00 93.13
N LYS A 3 -9.53 78.07 93.02
CA LYS A 3 -10.02 76.84 93.69
C LYS A 3 -11.49 76.72 93.23
N LEU A 4 -12.00 75.48 93.04
CA LEU A 4 -13.40 75.02 93.23
C LEU A 4 -14.50 75.54 92.26
N LEU A 5 -15.61 74.87 91.90
CA LEU A 5 -16.13 73.47 91.93
C LEU A 5 -17.65 73.54 91.51
N LEU A 6 -18.19 72.47 90.87
CA LEU A 6 -19.61 71.94 90.87
C LEU A 6 -20.71 72.79 90.18
N LEU A 7 -21.79 72.31 89.52
CA LEU A 7 -22.52 71.03 89.30
C LEU A 7 -23.53 71.30 88.12
N VAL A 8 -23.64 70.52 87.02
CA VAL A 8 -24.51 69.33 86.72
C VAL A 8 -25.85 69.58 86.00
N PHE A 9 -26.00 68.87 84.86
CA PHE A 9 -27.17 68.50 84.02
C PHE A 9 -27.94 69.60 83.28
N SER A 10 -28.39 69.48 82.02
CA SER A 10 -28.40 68.46 80.96
C SER A 10 -28.89 69.20 79.70
N LEU A 11 -28.41 69.00 78.48
CA LEU A 11 -28.84 67.96 77.52
C LEU A 11 -28.18 68.35 76.17
N ALA A 12 -27.81 67.35 75.36
CA ALA A 12 -27.28 67.41 73.98
C ALA A 12 -25.78 67.07 73.86
N PHE A 13 -25.48 65.78 73.78
CA PHE A 13 -24.52 65.23 72.82
C PHE A 13 -24.72 63.70 72.76
N GLN A 14 -25.53 63.24 71.79
CA GLN A 14 -25.45 61.87 71.25
C GLN A 14 -24.32 61.92 70.20
N LEU A 15 -23.16 61.31 70.43
CA LEU A 15 -22.82 59.91 70.15
C LEU A 15 -23.14 59.50 68.70
N ASN A 16 -22.19 59.74 67.81
CA ASN A 16 -21.89 58.86 66.67
C ASN A 16 -20.44 58.39 66.83
N PHE A 17 -20.28 57.17 67.34
CA PHE A 17 -19.07 56.38 67.12
C PHE A 17 -19.06 55.99 65.64
N ILE A 18 -18.13 56.53 64.86
CA ILE A 18 -17.67 55.84 63.65
C ILE A 18 -16.37 55.18 64.07
N TYR A 19 -16.45 53.89 64.44
CA TYR A 19 -15.30 53.02 64.44
C TYR A 19 -14.76 53.01 63.01
N ALA A 20 -13.53 53.48 62.78
CA ALA A 20 -12.87 53.16 61.52
C ALA A 20 -12.64 51.64 61.53
N GLN A 21 -13.39 50.92 60.70
CA GLN A 21 -13.31 49.48 60.57
C GLN A 21 -12.04 49.12 59.78
N CYS A 22 -11.43 47.99 60.12
CA CYS A 22 -10.38 47.38 59.30
C CYS A 22 -10.82 47.29 57.82
N PRO A 23 -9.88 47.25 56.86
CA PRO A 23 -10.18 47.04 55.45
C PRO A 23 -11.04 45.79 55.24
N THR A 24 -12.07 45.88 54.37
CA THR A 24 -12.98 44.77 54.05
C THR A 24 -12.74 44.15 52.68
N ALA A 25 -11.82 44.70 51.88
CA ALA A 25 -11.31 44.13 50.63
C ALA A 25 -9.78 43.92 50.74
N PRO A 26 -9.19 42.97 49.97
CA PRO A 26 -7.74 42.74 49.98
C PRO A 26 -6.94 44.04 49.85
N LEU A 27 -5.97 44.22 50.73
CA LEU A 27 -5.19 45.45 50.86
C LEU A 27 -3.82 45.29 50.19
N ALA A 28 -3.54 46.11 49.18
CA ALA A 28 -2.22 46.18 48.55
C ALA A 28 -1.52 47.50 48.93
N LEU A 29 -0.30 47.41 49.46
CA LEU A 29 0.56 48.55 49.79
C LEU A 29 1.76 48.56 48.82
N SER A 30 1.83 49.59 48.01
CA SER A 30 2.78 49.76 46.90
C SER A 30 3.81 50.87 47.13
N THR A 31 3.59 51.74 48.12
CA THR A 31 4.52 52.84 48.46
C THR A 31 4.78 52.93 49.97
N GLN A 32 5.92 53.51 50.37
CA GLN A 32 6.24 53.74 51.79
C GLN A 32 5.18 54.61 52.48
N SER A 33 4.62 55.61 51.77
CA SER A 33 3.57 56.46 52.33
C SER A 33 2.29 55.68 52.65
N GLU A 34 1.94 54.65 51.87
CA GLU A 34 0.78 53.80 52.16
C GLU A 34 1.00 52.93 53.40
N VAL A 35 2.23 52.44 53.60
CA VAL A 35 2.65 51.71 54.81
C VAL A 35 2.60 52.62 56.03
N ASP A 36 3.22 53.79 55.97
CA ASP A 36 3.29 54.75 57.09
C ASP A 36 1.90 55.24 57.51
N ASN A 37 1.00 55.45 56.54
CA ASN A 37 -0.36 55.92 56.78
C ASN A 37 -1.34 54.82 57.21
N PHE A 38 -0.96 53.54 57.27
CA PHE A 38 -1.87 52.45 57.63
C PHE A 38 -2.54 52.68 59.00
N SER A 39 -1.75 53.00 60.02
CA SER A 39 -2.25 53.30 61.38
C SER A 39 -3.14 54.54 61.46
N VAL A 40 -3.01 55.47 60.50
CA VAL A 40 -3.84 56.68 60.37
C VAL A 40 -5.15 56.37 59.64
N ASN A 41 -5.08 55.54 58.59
CA ASN A 41 -6.22 55.18 57.76
C ASN A 41 -7.14 54.13 58.42
N TYR A 42 -6.56 53.24 59.25
CA TYR A 42 -7.26 52.16 59.94
C TYR A 42 -6.91 52.13 61.44
N PRO A 43 -7.25 53.20 62.19
CA PRO A 43 -6.88 53.32 63.59
C PRO A 43 -7.52 52.21 64.45
N GLY A 44 -6.68 51.49 65.19
CA GLY A 44 -7.11 50.39 66.06
C GLY A 44 -7.35 49.06 65.33
N CYS A 45 -6.99 48.94 64.04
CA CYS A 45 -7.07 47.67 63.33
C CYS A 45 -5.96 46.71 63.80
N THR A 46 -6.33 45.77 64.69
CA THR A 46 -5.45 44.71 65.20
C THR A 46 -5.62 43.40 64.44
N ASP A 47 -6.83 43.07 64.03
CA ASP A 47 -7.17 41.83 63.35
C ASP A 47 -7.65 42.14 61.93
N LEU A 48 -6.79 41.91 60.94
CA LEU A 48 -7.06 42.25 59.55
C LEU A 48 -7.90 41.13 58.89
N PRO A 49 -9.17 41.37 58.50
CA PRO A 49 -10.05 40.30 58.03
C PRO A 49 -9.80 39.89 56.57
N VAL A 50 -8.82 40.51 55.90
CA VAL A 50 -8.53 40.37 54.47
C VAL A 50 -7.04 40.11 54.24
N SER A 51 -6.68 39.72 53.02
CA SER A 51 -5.27 39.56 52.64
C SER A 51 -4.53 40.90 52.58
N LEU A 52 -3.25 40.88 52.92
CA LEU A 52 -2.31 41.99 52.83
C LEU A 52 -1.20 41.66 51.83
N SER A 53 -1.01 42.49 50.82
CA SER A 53 0.08 42.37 49.83
C SER A 53 0.95 43.63 49.84
N ILE A 54 2.26 43.46 49.98
CA ILE A 54 3.26 44.53 50.01
C ILE A 54 4.13 44.36 48.78
N ILE A 55 3.99 45.25 47.79
CA ILE A 55 4.52 45.05 46.41
C ILE A 55 5.43 46.18 45.92
N GLY A 56 5.73 47.16 46.77
CA GLY A 56 6.49 48.35 46.39
C GLY A 56 8.01 48.17 46.45
N ASN A 57 8.72 48.43 45.35
CA ASN A 57 10.18 48.38 45.27
C ASN A 57 10.92 49.39 46.17
N ASN A 58 10.25 50.47 46.60
CA ASN A 58 10.83 51.56 47.39
C ASN A 58 10.40 51.54 48.86
N ILE A 59 9.85 50.43 49.35
CA ILE A 59 9.45 50.27 50.76
C ILE A 59 10.69 49.89 51.57
N THR A 60 11.00 50.69 52.58
CA THR A 60 12.23 50.59 53.39
C THR A 60 12.00 50.03 54.79
N ASN A 61 10.77 50.14 55.32
CA ASN A 61 10.39 49.61 56.63
C ASN A 61 8.87 49.35 56.70
N LEU A 62 8.42 48.53 57.65
CA LEU A 62 7.01 48.18 57.86
C LEU A 62 6.42 48.77 59.14
N ASN A 63 7.08 49.74 59.79
CA ASN A 63 6.73 50.22 61.14
C ASN A 63 5.26 50.68 61.29
N GLY A 64 4.65 51.20 60.21
CA GLY A 64 3.24 51.60 60.18
C GLY A 64 2.23 50.46 60.35
N LEU A 65 2.68 49.20 60.26
CA LEU A 65 1.88 47.97 60.40
C LEU A 65 1.94 47.34 61.80
N SER A 66 2.68 47.95 62.74
CA SER A 66 2.95 47.40 64.08
C SER A 66 1.73 47.10 64.96
N ASN A 67 0.55 47.62 64.61
CA ASN A 67 -0.70 47.32 65.31
C ASN A 67 -1.33 45.98 64.90
N ILE A 68 -0.91 45.37 63.78
CA ILE A 68 -1.50 44.13 63.26
C ILE A 68 -1.01 42.94 64.08
N HIS A 69 -1.96 42.19 64.67
CA HIS A 69 -1.73 40.99 65.45
C HIS A 69 -2.20 39.72 64.76
N SER A 70 -3.20 39.80 63.87
CA SER A 70 -3.67 38.67 63.08
C SER A 70 -4.11 39.09 61.67
N ILE A 71 -4.00 38.16 60.70
CA ILE A 71 -4.48 38.33 59.32
C ILE A 71 -5.37 37.11 58.97
N SER A 72 -6.66 37.33 58.73
CA SER A 72 -7.59 36.26 58.31
C SER A 72 -7.43 35.87 56.83
N GLY A 73 -6.81 36.71 56.01
CA GLY A 73 -6.39 36.38 54.65
C GLY A 73 -4.94 35.89 54.58
N SER A 74 -4.29 36.15 53.44
CA SER A 74 -2.86 35.85 53.23
C SER A 74 -1.97 37.06 53.44
N LEU A 75 -0.71 36.84 53.76
CA LEU A 75 0.34 37.87 53.77
C LEU A 75 1.32 37.62 52.62
N GLU A 76 1.44 38.60 51.72
CA GLU A 76 2.40 38.61 50.63
C GLU A 76 3.34 39.80 50.76
N ILE A 77 4.64 39.55 50.69
CA ILE A 77 5.66 40.60 50.55
C ILE A 77 6.49 40.24 49.33
N LEU A 78 6.32 41.02 48.26
CA LEU A 78 6.85 40.74 46.93
C LEU A 78 7.70 41.90 46.44
N ALA A 79 8.83 41.59 45.81
CA ALA A 79 9.60 42.53 45.00
C ALA A 79 9.90 43.87 45.71
N SER A 80 10.37 43.80 46.96
CA SER A 80 10.90 44.96 47.68
C SER A 80 12.41 44.86 47.78
N SER A 81 13.09 45.52 46.85
CA SER A 81 14.56 45.46 46.75
C SER A 81 15.29 46.28 47.83
N THR A 82 14.58 47.14 48.57
CA THR A 82 15.15 48.01 49.62
C THR A 82 14.88 47.55 51.04
N LEU A 83 13.93 46.62 51.25
CA LEU A 83 13.53 46.19 52.59
C LEU A 83 14.58 45.22 53.18
N THR A 84 15.21 45.63 54.28
CA THR A 84 16.28 44.84 54.93
C THR A 84 15.79 43.94 56.06
N SER A 85 14.64 44.27 56.67
CA SER A 85 14.01 43.52 57.76
C SER A 85 12.49 43.63 57.71
N LEU A 86 11.78 42.74 58.42
CA LEU A 86 10.32 42.77 58.57
C LEU A 86 9.84 43.57 59.80
N ASN A 87 10.69 44.43 60.38
CA ASN A 87 10.33 45.23 61.54
C ASN A 87 9.09 46.09 61.26
N GLY A 88 8.15 46.08 62.21
CA GLY A 88 6.77 46.50 62.03
C GLY A 88 5.75 45.34 62.00
N LEU A 89 6.20 44.08 61.96
CA LEU A 89 5.34 42.89 62.05
C LEU A 89 5.53 42.08 63.35
N GLU A 90 6.23 42.64 64.34
CA GLU A 90 6.57 41.96 65.60
C GLU A 90 5.36 41.52 66.43
N GLY A 91 4.21 42.19 66.24
CA GLY A 91 2.95 41.85 66.91
C GLY A 91 2.19 40.68 66.26
N LEU A 92 2.58 40.25 65.06
CA LEU A 92 1.82 39.28 64.27
C LEU A 92 1.93 37.86 64.87
N THR A 93 0.78 37.28 65.20
CA THR A 93 0.67 35.97 65.87
C THR A 93 0.04 34.88 65.02
N SER A 94 -0.82 35.22 64.05
CA SER A 94 -1.48 34.23 63.19
C SER A 94 -1.84 34.77 61.80
N ILE A 95 -1.67 33.93 60.78
CA ILE A 95 -2.17 34.13 59.41
C ILE A 95 -3.09 32.95 59.07
N THR A 96 -4.36 33.18 58.73
CA THR A 96 -5.27 32.07 58.36
C THR A 96 -5.05 31.61 56.92
N GLY A 97 -4.66 32.51 56.01
CA GLY A 97 -4.23 32.18 54.65
C GLY A 97 -2.77 31.74 54.59
N TYR A 98 -2.08 32.07 53.48
CA TYR A 98 -0.67 31.73 53.27
C TYR A 98 0.28 32.89 53.59
N LEU A 99 1.56 32.56 53.84
CA LEU A 99 2.66 33.50 53.96
C LEU A 99 3.58 33.37 52.74
N LYS A 100 3.82 34.48 52.04
CA LYS A 100 4.72 34.51 50.87
C LYS A 100 5.70 35.67 50.98
N LEU A 101 6.99 35.36 51.05
CA LEU A 101 8.11 36.30 51.03
C LEU A 101 8.94 36.04 49.77
N ARG A 102 8.78 36.89 48.74
CA ARG A 102 9.39 36.65 47.43
C ARG A 102 10.17 37.84 46.89
N ASN A 103 11.37 37.58 46.40
CA ASN A 103 12.21 38.55 45.69
C ASN A 103 12.53 39.80 46.54
N LEU A 104 12.84 39.59 47.82
CA LEU A 104 13.24 40.63 48.77
C LEU A 104 14.77 40.69 48.84
N SER A 105 15.40 41.17 47.77
CA SER A 105 16.85 41.01 47.57
C SER A 105 17.74 41.62 48.66
N ALA A 106 17.26 42.61 49.42
CA ALA A 106 18.01 43.21 50.52
C ALA A 106 17.73 42.58 51.90
N ILE A 107 16.73 41.69 52.00
CA ILE A 107 16.33 41.11 53.28
C ILE A 107 17.41 40.15 53.77
N ASN A 108 17.78 40.32 55.03
CA ASN A 108 18.69 39.40 55.73
C ASN A 108 18.14 38.92 57.08
N ASP A 109 17.07 39.55 57.57
CA ASP A 109 16.47 39.29 58.88
C ASP A 109 14.94 39.24 58.81
N ILE A 110 14.36 38.11 59.21
CA ILE A 110 12.91 37.91 59.36
C ILE A 110 12.50 37.69 60.82
N SER A 111 13.36 38.04 61.79
CA SER A 111 13.13 37.83 63.23
C SER A 111 11.89 38.55 63.77
N ALA A 112 11.37 39.57 63.06
CA ALA A 112 10.09 40.17 63.39
C ALA A 112 8.92 39.17 63.35
N LEU A 113 9.06 38.00 62.72
CA LEU A 113 8.04 36.96 62.70
C LEU A 113 8.09 36.02 63.92
N ASN A 114 8.97 36.23 64.90
CA ASN A 114 9.17 35.32 66.04
C ASN A 114 7.92 35.09 66.92
N ASN A 115 6.87 35.90 66.79
CA ASN A 115 5.59 35.70 67.50
C ASN A 115 4.54 34.96 66.66
N LEU A 116 4.83 34.65 65.38
CA LEU A 116 3.92 33.97 64.47
C LEU A 116 3.81 32.50 64.86
N THR A 117 2.67 32.12 65.43
CA THR A 117 2.41 30.76 65.94
C THR A 117 1.75 29.83 64.92
N SER A 118 1.01 30.38 63.94
CA SER A 118 0.27 29.58 62.96
C SER A 118 0.12 30.28 61.60
N VAL A 119 0.30 29.51 60.52
CA VAL A 119 -0.06 29.86 59.14
C VAL A 119 -1.01 28.78 58.62
N GLY A 120 -2.24 29.13 58.24
CA GLY A 120 -3.25 28.14 57.85
C GLY A 120 -3.08 27.58 56.43
N GLY A 121 -2.43 28.34 55.54
CA GLY A 121 -2.05 27.92 54.19
C GLY A 121 -0.58 27.54 54.07
N TYR A 122 -0.02 27.71 52.86
CA TYR A 122 1.39 27.45 52.59
C TYR A 122 2.32 28.56 53.11
N ILE A 123 3.59 28.22 53.31
CA ILE A 123 4.67 29.17 53.55
C ILE A 123 5.63 29.08 52.36
N GLU A 124 5.81 30.19 51.63
CA GLU A 124 6.77 30.30 50.54
C GLU A 124 7.80 31.40 50.85
N ILE A 125 9.07 31.02 50.93
CA ILE A 125 10.21 31.94 51.01
C ILE A 125 11.03 31.70 49.75
N SER A 126 10.96 32.62 48.79
CA SER A 126 11.55 32.43 47.48
C SER A 126 12.36 33.62 46.96
N SER A 127 13.51 33.33 46.34
CA SER A 127 14.37 34.33 45.69
C SER A 127 14.86 35.45 46.63
N ASN A 128 15.11 35.16 47.91
CA ASN A 128 15.62 36.13 48.88
C ASN A 128 17.13 35.93 49.08
N ASN A 129 17.93 36.36 48.09
CA ASN A 129 19.35 36.01 47.98
C ASN A 129 20.26 36.45 49.14
N ASN A 130 19.83 37.37 50.01
CA ASN A 130 20.59 37.81 51.18
C ASN A 130 20.09 37.23 52.51
N LEU A 131 19.03 36.42 52.48
CA LEU A 131 18.48 35.78 53.67
C LEU A 131 19.40 34.63 54.09
N ILE A 132 19.90 34.69 55.32
CA ILE A 132 20.87 33.71 55.86
C ILE A 132 20.17 32.66 56.74
N SER A 133 19.06 33.02 57.39
CA SER A 133 18.35 32.15 58.33
C SER A 133 16.85 32.44 58.33
N ILE A 134 16.05 31.41 58.62
CA ILE A 134 14.61 31.49 58.85
C ILE A 134 14.23 31.33 60.33
N ALA A 135 15.16 31.61 61.25
CA ALA A 135 14.94 31.49 62.70
C ALA A 135 13.73 32.30 63.22
N GLY A 136 13.31 33.33 62.46
CA GLY A 136 12.07 34.07 62.66
C GLY A 136 10.80 33.23 62.75
N LEU A 137 10.82 31.96 62.33
CA LEU A 137 9.65 31.06 62.30
C LEU A 137 9.61 30.07 63.47
N ASN A 138 10.53 30.17 64.44
CA ASN A 138 10.78 29.18 65.49
C ASN A 138 9.59 28.83 66.41
N VAL A 139 8.55 29.68 66.47
CA VAL A 139 7.37 29.47 67.33
C VAL A 139 6.19 28.89 66.55
N ILE A 140 6.31 28.66 65.24
CA ILE A 140 5.28 27.96 64.48
C ILE A 140 5.16 26.53 65.02
N THR A 141 3.99 26.22 65.59
CA THR A 141 3.70 24.92 66.20
C THR A 141 2.46 24.30 65.57
N GLY A 142 2.53 23.01 65.20
CA GLY A 142 1.39 22.26 64.65
C GLY A 142 1.58 21.73 63.23
N ALA A 143 0.46 21.37 62.58
CA ALA A 143 0.42 21.01 61.16
C ALA A 143 0.49 22.29 60.33
N SER A 144 1.57 22.46 59.58
CA SER A 144 1.70 23.58 58.64
C SER A 144 1.19 23.14 57.26
N GLY A 145 0.71 24.10 56.46
CA GLY A 145 0.48 23.85 55.03
C GLY A 145 1.78 23.49 54.29
N SER A 146 1.77 23.55 52.96
CA SER A 146 2.99 23.29 52.18
C SER A 146 4.10 24.27 52.52
N LEU A 147 5.34 23.79 52.67
CA LEU A 147 6.52 24.63 52.89
C LEU A 147 7.39 24.65 51.62
N ARG A 148 7.69 25.84 51.12
CA ARG A 148 8.49 26.05 49.90
C ARG A 148 9.66 27.00 50.19
N LEU A 149 10.88 26.48 50.14
CA LEU A 149 12.12 27.24 50.26
C LEU A 149 12.84 27.18 48.91
N LEU A 150 12.76 28.25 48.13
CA LEU A 150 13.17 28.25 46.73
C LEU A 150 14.20 29.34 46.43
N SER A 151 15.36 28.99 45.88
CA SER A 151 16.34 29.95 45.38
C SER A 151 16.79 31.01 46.42
N ASN A 152 16.95 30.63 47.69
CA ASN A 152 17.51 31.53 48.72
C ASN A 152 19.01 31.25 48.85
N HIS A 153 19.80 31.80 47.93
CA HIS A 153 21.19 31.36 47.72
C HIS A 153 22.15 31.53 48.91
N ARG A 154 21.79 32.33 49.93
CA ARG A 154 22.60 32.52 51.16
C ARG A 154 21.99 31.86 52.39
N LEU A 155 20.88 31.15 52.26
CA LEU A 155 20.23 30.45 53.37
C LEU A 155 21.11 29.28 53.80
N GLU A 156 21.65 29.33 55.02
CA GLU A 156 22.62 28.34 55.50
C GLU A 156 21.98 27.17 56.26
N ASN A 157 20.82 27.41 56.88
CA ASN A 157 20.10 26.42 57.69
C ASN A 157 18.61 26.75 57.77
N VAL A 158 17.84 25.73 58.13
CA VAL A 158 16.39 25.82 58.41
C VAL A 158 16.08 25.83 59.90
N SER A 159 17.06 26.23 60.73
CA SER A 159 16.83 26.36 62.16
C SER A 159 15.78 27.46 62.39
N GLY A 160 14.65 27.07 63.00
CA GLY A 160 13.42 27.87 62.98
C GLY A 160 12.16 27.07 62.69
N LEU A 161 12.26 25.79 62.34
CA LEU A 161 11.08 24.95 62.05
C LEU A 161 10.86 23.81 63.05
N ASN A 162 11.58 23.82 64.17
CA ASN A 162 11.61 22.70 65.13
C ASN A 162 10.25 22.38 65.77
N GLY A 163 9.30 23.32 65.75
CA GLY A 163 7.94 23.15 66.28
C GLY A 163 6.94 22.52 65.29
N VAL A 164 7.33 22.30 64.03
CA VAL A 164 6.46 21.74 62.99
C VAL A 164 6.42 20.22 63.13
N ASN A 165 5.22 19.65 63.31
CA ASN A 165 5.03 18.21 63.53
C ASN A 165 4.54 17.46 62.29
N SER A 166 3.91 18.17 61.35
CA SER A 166 3.47 17.64 60.06
C SER A 166 3.41 18.74 59.01
N LEU A 167 3.53 18.35 57.74
CA LEU A 167 3.49 19.25 56.58
C LEU A 167 2.49 18.73 55.54
N SER A 168 1.86 19.63 54.77
CA SER A 168 1.08 19.20 53.60
C SER A 168 1.97 18.78 52.43
N SER A 169 3.09 19.47 52.21
CA SER A 169 4.18 19.06 51.32
C SER A 169 5.43 19.88 51.65
N LEU A 170 6.60 19.43 51.22
CA LEU A 170 7.88 20.07 51.45
C LEU A 170 8.66 20.18 50.14
N VAL A 171 9.07 21.40 49.78
CA VAL A 171 9.91 21.66 48.61
C VAL A 171 11.08 22.56 49.02
N ILE A 172 12.30 22.05 48.87
CA ILE A 172 13.55 22.76 49.14
C ILE A 172 14.41 22.70 47.89
N THR A 173 14.45 23.79 47.12
CA THR A 173 15.10 23.82 45.82
C THR A 173 16.00 25.03 45.65
N ASP A 174 17.18 24.86 45.03
CA ASP A 174 18.12 25.92 44.67
C ASP A 174 18.64 26.75 45.87
N ASN A 175 18.74 26.18 47.09
CA ASN A 175 19.32 26.87 48.24
C ASN A 175 20.78 26.45 48.40
N ILE A 176 21.63 26.95 47.51
CA ILE A 176 23.03 26.51 47.37
C ILE A 176 23.94 26.72 48.60
N ALA A 177 23.54 27.52 49.60
CA ALA A 177 24.29 27.65 50.85
C ALA A 177 23.77 26.74 51.97
N LEU A 178 22.66 26.03 51.74
CA LEU A 178 21.99 25.21 52.73
C LEU A 178 22.75 23.89 52.89
N VAL A 179 23.40 23.71 54.03
CA VAL A 179 24.30 22.56 54.28
C VAL A 179 23.67 21.46 55.13
N ASN A 180 22.58 21.76 55.85
CA ASN A 180 21.86 20.79 56.67
C ASN A 180 20.38 21.19 56.82
N LEU A 181 19.56 20.21 57.20
CA LEU A 181 18.13 20.32 57.39
C LEU A 181 17.71 20.20 58.87
N ILE A 182 18.66 20.46 59.78
CA ILE A 182 18.42 20.51 61.23
C ILE A 182 17.45 21.65 61.54
N GLY A 183 16.20 21.26 61.75
CA GLY A 183 15.07 22.16 61.86
C GLY A 183 13.76 21.39 61.75
N PHE A 184 13.76 20.24 61.07
CA PHE A 184 12.56 19.42 60.88
C PHE A 184 12.35 18.30 61.89
N ASN A 185 13.12 18.26 63.00
CA ASN A 185 13.14 17.09 63.91
C ASN A 185 11.77 16.69 64.49
N GLY A 186 10.81 17.62 64.53
CA GLY A 186 9.43 17.34 64.98
C GLY A 186 8.54 16.68 63.91
N VAL A 187 8.92 16.75 62.62
CA VAL A 187 8.10 16.29 61.50
C VAL A 187 8.00 14.77 61.52
N SER A 188 6.77 14.29 61.70
CA SER A 188 6.43 12.86 61.70
C SER A 188 5.67 12.41 60.45
N THR A 189 5.04 13.35 59.73
CA THR A 189 4.26 13.08 58.52
C THR A 189 4.38 14.23 57.54
N ILE A 190 4.55 13.91 56.26
CA ILE A 190 4.35 14.83 55.13
C ILE A 190 3.18 14.27 54.32
N ASN A 191 2.04 14.96 54.25
CA ASN A 191 0.83 14.42 53.61
C ASN A 191 0.87 14.40 52.07
N GLY A 192 1.91 14.98 51.46
CA GLY A 192 2.09 15.09 50.01
C GLY A 192 3.57 14.96 49.66
N ASP A 193 4.04 15.67 48.65
CA ASP A 193 5.41 15.48 48.14
C ASP A 193 6.49 16.00 49.10
N PHE A 194 7.62 15.28 49.12
CA PHE A 194 8.86 15.67 49.75
C PHE A 194 9.96 15.78 48.69
N ASN A 195 10.29 17.01 48.30
CA ASN A 195 11.28 17.31 47.26
C ASN A 195 12.47 18.12 47.82
N ILE A 196 13.68 17.60 47.63
CA ILE A 196 14.95 18.29 47.89
C ILE A 196 15.80 18.27 46.63
N SER A 197 16.05 19.44 46.03
CA SER A 197 16.80 19.51 44.79
C SER A 197 17.79 20.68 44.70
N ASN A 198 18.98 20.46 44.12
CA ASN A 198 19.97 21.53 43.90
C ASN A 198 20.33 22.33 45.17
N ASN A 199 20.67 21.64 46.26
CA ASN A 199 21.18 22.24 47.50
C ASN A 199 22.57 21.69 47.84
N SER A 200 23.29 22.37 48.74
CA SER A 200 24.60 21.91 49.24
C SER A 200 24.50 21.05 50.51
N VAL A 201 23.38 20.36 50.68
CA VAL A 201 23.14 19.50 51.85
C VAL A 201 24.06 18.29 51.78
N SER A 202 24.82 18.05 52.85
CA SER A 202 25.71 16.88 52.91
C SER A 202 25.04 15.63 53.47
N VAL A 203 23.93 15.82 54.18
CA VAL A 203 23.09 14.78 54.78
C VAL A 203 21.64 15.28 54.93
N ILE A 204 20.64 14.41 54.76
CA ILE A 204 19.21 14.72 54.97
C ILE A 204 18.85 14.63 56.47
N ASN A 205 19.59 15.35 57.31
CA ASN A 205 19.35 15.35 58.76
C ASN A 205 18.11 16.18 59.15
N GLY A 206 17.54 15.90 60.31
CA GLY A 206 16.35 16.57 60.79
C GLY A 206 15.05 15.81 60.56
N PHE A 207 15.04 14.58 60.02
CA PHE A 207 13.82 13.82 59.76
C PHE A 207 13.68 12.53 60.59
N SER A 208 14.38 12.42 61.72
CA SER A 208 14.43 11.24 62.60
C SER A 208 13.09 10.77 63.21
N ASN A 209 11.99 11.49 62.96
CA ASN A 209 10.63 11.11 63.36
C ASN A 209 9.69 10.84 62.18
N LEU A 210 10.13 11.04 60.93
CA LEU A 210 9.31 10.93 59.74
C LEU A 210 8.93 9.48 59.48
N GLY A 211 7.64 9.15 59.58
CA GLY A 211 7.11 7.81 59.37
C GLY A 211 6.33 7.63 58.06
N THR A 212 5.81 8.71 57.48
CA THR A 212 4.93 8.63 56.31
C THR A 212 5.07 9.84 55.39
N ILE A 213 5.11 9.57 54.09
CA ILE A 213 5.02 10.54 52.99
C ILE A 213 3.79 10.17 52.15
N GLY A 214 2.78 11.04 52.10
CA GLY A 214 1.53 10.83 51.35
C GLY A 214 1.64 11.17 49.85
N GLY A 215 2.79 11.65 49.40
CA GLY A 215 3.12 11.87 47.99
C GLY A 215 4.45 11.20 47.62
N SER A 216 5.20 11.82 46.71
CA SER A 216 6.50 11.29 46.25
C SER A 216 7.67 11.81 47.09
N LEU A 217 8.70 10.99 47.24
CA LEU A 217 10.00 11.36 47.81
C LEU A 217 11.01 11.55 46.68
N THR A 218 11.43 12.79 46.44
CA THR A 218 12.38 13.15 45.37
C THR A 218 13.61 13.83 45.97
N VAL A 219 14.79 13.26 45.73
CA VAL A 219 16.09 13.84 46.12
C VAL A 219 17.02 13.82 44.92
N ASN A 220 17.24 14.97 44.31
CA ASN A 220 18.00 15.07 43.08
C ASN A 220 18.95 16.27 43.00
N ASP A 221 20.02 16.12 42.23
CA ASP A 221 20.96 17.20 41.94
C ASP A 221 21.58 17.81 43.23
N ASN A 222 21.80 17.01 44.28
CA ASN A 222 22.45 17.46 45.52
C ASN A 222 23.88 16.91 45.58
N ASP A 223 24.81 17.49 44.81
CA ASP A 223 26.17 16.96 44.61
C ASP A 223 26.98 16.79 45.91
N SER A 224 26.65 17.54 46.97
CA SER A 224 27.32 17.44 48.28
C SER A 224 26.79 16.30 49.15
N LEU A 225 25.67 15.68 48.78
CA LEU A 225 24.96 14.69 49.60
C LEU A 225 25.76 13.39 49.66
N THR A 226 26.10 12.95 50.86
CA THR A 226 26.87 11.72 51.10
C THR A 226 26.05 10.57 51.67
N SER A 227 24.97 10.88 52.40
CA SER A 227 24.02 9.91 52.97
C SER A 227 22.69 10.58 53.34
N PHE A 228 21.64 9.82 53.67
CA PHE A 228 20.36 10.37 54.13
C PHE A 228 20.34 10.63 55.65
N GLY A 229 20.89 9.72 56.45
CA GLY A 229 21.24 9.88 57.87
C GLY A 229 20.09 9.88 58.88
N ASP A 230 18.84 10.19 58.52
CA ASP A 230 17.74 10.38 59.49
C ASP A 230 16.37 9.81 59.03
N LEU A 231 16.32 8.94 58.01
CA LEU A 231 15.05 8.39 57.50
C LEU A 231 14.64 7.01 58.09
N GLU A 232 15.35 6.52 59.11
CA GLU A 232 15.21 5.16 59.67
C GLU A 232 13.78 4.76 60.09
N LYS A 233 12.89 5.73 60.33
CA LYS A 233 11.49 5.49 60.74
C LYS A 233 10.49 5.50 59.60
N LEU A 234 10.91 5.81 58.37
CA LEU A 234 10.00 5.93 57.24
C LEU A 234 9.43 4.55 56.89
N GLN A 235 8.10 4.40 57.00
CA GLN A 235 7.40 3.15 56.71
C GLN A 235 6.66 3.19 55.36
N ASN A 236 6.11 4.35 54.98
CA ASN A 236 5.21 4.45 53.84
C ASN A 236 5.52 5.66 52.96
N VAL A 237 5.59 5.43 51.66
CA VAL A 237 5.59 6.46 50.61
C VAL A 237 4.42 6.16 49.66
N GLU A 238 3.38 6.99 49.62
CA GLU A 238 2.22 6.72 48.75
C GLU A 238 2.50 6.97 47.26
N GLY A 239 3.50 7.80 46.93
CA GLY A 239 3.95 8.10 45.57
C GLY A 239 5.25 7.40 45.16
N ASP A 240 6.03 8.07 44.30
CA ASP A 240 7.32 7.56 43.79
C ASP A 240 8.47 7.84 44.77
N ILE A 241 9.52 7.03 44.72
CA ILE A 241 10.84 7.33 45.30
C ILE A 241 11.80 7.57 44.15
N THR A 242 12.38 8.77 44.07
CA THR A 242 13.34 9.16 43.02
C THR A 242 14.61 9.73 43.63
N PHE A 243 15.74 9.05 43.41
CA PHE A 243 17.07 9.51 43.80
C PHE A 243 17.96 9.63 42.57
N SER A 244 18.23 10.86 42.13
CA SER A 244 18.97 11.07 40.89
C SER A 244 20.03 12.17 40.91
N ASN A 245 21.17 11.95 40.26
CA ASN A 245 22.27 12.93 40.17
C ASN A 245 22.75 13.41 41.56
N ASN A 246 23.05 12.48 42.48
CA ASN A 246 23.71 12.83 43.75
C ASN A 246 25.12 12.23 43.74
N GLU A 247 26.07 12.95 43.12
CA GLU A 247 27.39 12.40 42.74
C GLU A 247 28.23 11.85 43.91
N LEU A 248 28.05 12.38 45.13
CA LEU A 248 28.79 11.94 46.32
C LEU A 248 28.01 10.98 47.23
N LEU A 249 26.80 10.55 46.84
CA LEU A 249 25.94 9.72 47.66
C LEU A 249 26.49 8.28 47.74
N VAL A 250 27.06 7.92 48.89
CA VAL A 250 27.72 6.61 49.08
C VAL A 250 26.75 5.53 49.56
N SER A 251 25.74 5.94 50.33
CA SER A 251 24.79 5.03 50.98
C SER A 251 23.43 5.67 51.19
N ILE A 252 22.39 4.86 51.01
CA ILE A 252 21.00 5.15 51.35
C ILE A 252 20.46 4.17 52.39
N ALA A 253 21.27 3.74 53.37
CA ALA A 253 20.95 2.65 54.31
C ALA A 253 19.76 2.89 55.27
N ASP A 254 19.16 4.07 55.28
CA ASP A 254 18.26 4.52 56.34
C ASP A 254 16.77 4.17 56.09
N PHE A 255 16.43 3.11 55.35
CA PHE A 255 15.04 2.73 55.03
C PHE A 255 14.61 1.37 55.61
N ASP A 256 15.22 0.94 56.72
CA ASP A 256 15.02 -0.40 57.30
C ASP A 256 13.56 -0.75 57.65
N LEU A 257 12.72 0.26 57.90
CA LEU A 257 11.30 0.08 58.25
C LEU A 257 10.34 0.31 57.08
N LEU A 258 10.83 0.51 55.85
CA LEU A 258 9.99 0.73 54.67
C LEU A 258 9.13 -0.51 54.39
N GLU A 259 7.81 -0.30 54.33
CA GLU A 259 6.78 -1.32 54.13
C GLU A 259 6.10 -1.17 52.76
N THR A 260 5.79 0.08 52.36
CA THR A 260 5.05 0.35 51.12
C THR A 260 5.60 1.52 50.31
N VAL A 261 5.58 1.34 48.99
CA VAL A 261 5.79 2.38 47.96
C VAL A 261 4.64 2.25 46.97
N GLY A 262 3.77 3.26 46.89
CA GLY A 262 2.60 3.23 46.00
C GLY A 262 2.94 3.47 44.52
N GLY A 263 4.04 4.16 44.25
CA GLY A 263 4.57 4.45 42.92
C GLY A 263 5.77 3.57 42.52
N SER A 264 6.72 4.16 41.80
CA SER A 264 7.96 3.57 41.31
C SER A 264 9.15 3.90 42.21
N ILE A 265 10.22 3.12 42.10
CA ILE A 265 11.53 3.39 42.71
C ILE A 265 12.53 3.60 41.57
N ASP A 266 12.99 4.85 41.40
CA ASP A 266 13.97 5.27 40.41
C ASP A 266 15.26 5.74 41.10
N ILE A 267 16.33 4.97 40.97
CA ILE A 267 17.66 5.30 41.50
C ILE A 267 18.63 5.43 40.32
N GLU A 268 19.00 6.66 40.00
CA GLU A 268 19.74 6.95 38.76
C GLU A 268 20.94 7.88 38.95
N LYS A 269 22.07 7.61 38.29
CA LYS A 269 23.21 8.55 38.26
C LYS A 269 23.72 8.93 39.66
N ASN A 270 23.84 7.95 40.55
CA ASN A 270 24.51 8.10 41.85
C ASN A 270 25.81 7.29 41.81
N ASP A 271 26.83 7.82 41.14
CA ASP A 271 28.01 7.06 40.71
C ASP A 271 28.80 6.37 41.83
N VAL A 272 28.83 6.94 43.03
CA VAL A 272 29.56 6.40 44.19
C VAL A 272 28.67 5.59 45.14
N LEU A 273 27.39 5.42 44.83
CA LEU A 273 26.46 4.63 45.64
C LEU A 273 26.90 3.17 45.62
N THR A 274 27.15 2.58 46.79
CA THR A 274 27.71 1.23 46.88
C THR A 274 26.67 0.15 47.18
N HIS A 275 25.62 0.47 47.94
CA HIS A 275 24.60 -0.48 48.41
C HIS A 275 23.24 0.21 48.58
N LEU A 276 22.15 -0.55 48.37
CA LEU A 276 20.77 -0.14 48.65
C LEU A 276 20.37 -0.36 50.12
N PRO A 277 19.31 0.26 50.66
CA PRO A 277 18.82 0.01 52.01
C PRO A 277 18.33 -1.42 52.16
N ASN A 278 18.52 -2.00 53.34
CA ASN A 278 17.94 -3.28 53.69
C ASN A 278 16.47 -3.10 54.08
N CYS A 279 15.52 -3.42 53.21
CA CYS A 279 14.09 -3.20 53.44
C CYS A 279 13.35 -4.52 53.72
N PRO A 280 13.53 -5.19 54.88
CA PRO A 280 13.01 -6.55 55.11
C PRO A 280 11.48 -6.66 55.08
N ASN A 281 10.76 -5.55 55.30
CA ASN A 281 9.29 -5.53 55.29
C ASN A 281 8.69 -5.13 53.92
N PHE A 282 9.53 -4.73 52.96
CA PHE A 282 9.10 -4.27 51.65
C PHE A 282 8.91 -5.43 50.67
N SER A 283 7.67 -5.92 50.52
CA SER A 283 7.39 -7.16 49.78
C SER A 283 6.82 -6.97 48.38
N THR A 284 6.17 -5.86 48.08
CA THR A 284 5.51 -5.64 46.77
C THR A 284 5.70 -4.20 46.31
N LEU A 285 6.01 -4.02 45.03
CA LEU A 285 6.07 -2.72 44.36
C LEU A 285 5.03 -2.68 43.25
N THR A 286 4.05 -1.77 43.34
CA THR A 286 3.02 -1.60 42.32
C THR A 286 3.51 -0.83 41.09
N GLY A 287 4.58 -0.04 41.23
CA GLY A 287 5.25 0.64 40.12
C GLY A 287 6.51 -0.05 39.63
N ASN A 288 7.38 0.73 38.98
CA ASN A 288 8.60 0.25 38.35
C ASN A 288 9.77 0.27 39.33
N LEU A 289 10.67 -0.70 39.22
CA LEU A 289 12.00 -0.64 39.82
C LEU A 289 13.02 -0.30 38.73
N LYS A 290 13.62 0.90 38.78
CA LYS A 290 14.63 1.35 37.84
C LYS A 290 15.94 1.70 38.55
N ILE A 291 17.00 0.97 38.21
CA ILE A 291 18.36 1.16 38.73
C ILE A 291 19.28 1.43 37.54
N PHE A 292 19.71 2.69 37.38
CA PHE A 292 20.38 3.14 36.17
C PHE A 292 21.63 3.98 36.45
N LEU A 293 22.78 3.69 35.84
CA LEU A 293 24.00 4.50 36.03
C LEU A 293 24.40 4.69 37.51
N ASN A 294 24.42 3.62 38.31
CA ASN A 294 24.99 3.65 39.66
C ASN A 294 26.28 2.85 39.66
N ASN A 295 27.35 3.45 39.14
CA ASN A 295 28.56 2.74 38.73
C ASN A 295 29.28 1.98 39.85
N SER A 296 29.16 2.40 41.12
CA SER A 296 29.76 1.73 42.27
C SER A 296 28.85 0.72 42.98
N LEU A 297 27.60 0.57 42.54
CA LEU A 297 26.61 -0.28 43.20
C LEU A 297 26.96 -1.75 42.98
N GLN A 298 27.04 -2.52 44.07
CA GLN A 298 27.53 -3.90 44.02
C GLN A 298 26.43 -4.96 43.84
N ASP A 299 25.23 -4.70 44.36
CA ASP A 299 24.08 -5.61 44.27
C ASP A 299 22.75 -4.89 44.62
N LEU A 300 21.62 -5.59 44.46
CA LEU A 300 20.28 -5.15 44.88
C LEU A 300 19.75 -5.89 46.13
N SER A 301 20.62 -6.55 46.90
CA SER A 301 20.22 -7.41 48.03
C SER A 301 19.42 -6.68 49.11
N GLY A 302 19.59 -5.35 49.22
CA GLY A 302 18.76 -4.52 50.09
C GLY A 302 17.26 -4.57 49.77
N LEU A 303 16.89 -4.88 48.52
CA LEU A 303 15.51 -5.10 48.06
C LEU A 303 15.17 -6.60 47.91
N GLY A 304 15.94 -7.50 48.52
CA GLY A 304 15.81 -8.95 48.36
C GLY A 304 14.50 -9.56 48.87
N SER A 305 13.74 -8.83 49.68
CA SER A 305 12.38 -9.16 50.17
C SER A 305 11.27 -8.94 49.12
N LEU A 306 11.58 -8.26 48.01
CA LEU A 306 10.61 -7.93 46.96
C LEU A 306 10.14 -9.19 46.24
N THR A 307 8.84 -9.47 46.31
CA THR A 307 8.19 -10.63 45.69
C THR A 307 7.55 -10.33 44.33
N SER A 308 7.15 -9.08 44.09
CA SER A 308 6.59 -8.64 42.80
C SER A 308 6.86 -7.16 42.49
N ALA A 309 7.04 -6.84 41.20
CA ALA A 309 7.14 -5.47 40.68
C ALA A 309 6.32 -5.30 39.39
N ALA A 310 5.96 -4.06 38.99
CA ALA A 310 5.37 -3.83 37.67
C ALA A 310 6.40 -4.08 36.57
N ASN A 311 7.47 -3.30 36.53
CA ASN A 311 8.60 -3.49 35.62
C ASN A 311 9.91 -3.47 36.42
N VAL A 312 10.94 -4.16 35.93
CA VAL A 312 12.29 -4.16 36.53
C VAL A 312 13.30 -3.78 35.45
N SER A 313 14.07 -2.72 35.68
CA SER A 313 15.08 -2.25 34.73
C SER A 313 16.38 -1.95 35.47
N VAL A 314 17.39 -2.79 35.27
CA VAL A 314 18.68 -2.70 35.97
C VAL A 314 19.78 -2.59 34.92
N ASN A 315 20.16 -1.34 34.61
CA ASN A 315 21.06 -1.08 33.49
C ASN A 315 22.22 -0.15 33.85
N TYR A 316 23.39 -0.35 33.22
CA TYR A 316 24.58 0.50 33.40
C TYR A 316 25.06 0.60 34.86
N ASN A 317 25.07 -0.51 35.61
CA ASN A 317 25.65 -0.56 36.95
C ASN A 317 26.98 -1.33 36.91
N GLU A 318 28.04 -0.60 36.59
CA GLU A 318 29.36 -1.15 36.20
C GLU A 318 29.97 -2.11 37.24
N SER A 319 29.83 -1.82 38.54
CA SER A 319 30.42 -2.62 39.63
C SER A 319 29.48 -3.69 40.21
N MET A 320 28.30 -3.90 39.62
CA MET A 320 27.33 -4.87 40.14
C MET A 320 27.86 -6.29 39.92
N ILE A 321 28.04 -7.08 40.97
CA ILE A 321 28.61 -8.45 40.90
C ILE A 321 27.50 -9.51 40.94
N THR A 322 26.45 -9.26 41.71
CA THR A 322 25.27 -10.13 41.88
C THR A 322 23.99 -9.32 41.72
N PHE A 323 22.89 -9.95 41.30
CA PHE A 323 21.63 -9.24 41.04
C PHE A 323 20.90 -8.88 42.34
N GLY A 324 20.65 -9.85 43.24
CA GLY A 324 20.21 -9.58 44.63
C GLY A 324 18.72 -9.68 44.94
N LEU A 325 17.84 -9.84 43.95
CA LEU A 325 16.38 -9.93 44.17
C LEU A 325 15.90 -11.38 44.45
N GLU A 326 16.32 -11.95 45.58
CA GLU A 326 16.13 -13.37 45.90
C GLU A 326 14.70 -13.86 46.12
N SER A 327 13.78 -12.98 46.54
CA SER A 327 12.37 -13.34 46.76
C SER A 327 11.46 -13.06 45.57
N LEU A 328 11.99 -12.51 44.46
CA LEU A 328 11.18 -12.04 43.35
C LEU A 328 10.57 -13.23 42.59
N THR A 329 9.22 -13.26 42.54
CA THR A 329 8.45 -14.34 41.90
C THR A 329 7.73 -13.89 40.64
N THR A 330 7.32 -12.62 40.56
CA THR A 330 6.52 -12.10 39.44
C THR A 330 6.94 -10.71 39.01
N VAL A 331 7.04 -10.50 37.70
CA VAL A 331 7.11 -9.17 37.08
C VAL A 331 5.88 -9.01 36.19
N ASN A 332 5.03 -8.03 36.50
CA ASN A 332 3.74 -7.84 35.81
C ASN A 332 3.87 -7.20 34.41
N GLY A 333 5.06 -6.75 34.04
CA GLY A 333 5.43 -6.18 32.76
C GLY A 333 6.79 -6.71 32.32
N TYR A 334 7.73 -5.85 31.95
CA TYR A 334 9.05 -6.23 31.42
C TYR A 334 10.15 -6.29 32.48
N MET A 335 11.19 -7.09 32.20
CA MET A 335 12.43 -7.14 32.98
C MET A 335 13.64 -6.96 32.06
N HIS A 336 14.44 -5.92 32.28
CA HIS A 336 15.65 -5.63 31.51
C HIS A 336 16.90 -5.64 32.40
N ILE A 337 17.94 -6.36 31.97
CA ILE A 337 19.23 -6.50 32.63
C ILE A 337 20.32 -6.29 31.58
N GLN A 338 20.86 -5.07 31.52
CA GLN A 338 21.77 -4.66 30.42
C GLN A 338 22.97 -3.87 30.95
N LYS A 339 24.13 -4.00 30.31
CA LYS A 339 25.33 -3.20 30.63
C LYS A 339 25.74 -3.22 32.12
N ASN A 340 25.58 -4.36 32.81
CA ASN A 340 26.14 -4.55 34.15
C ASN A 340 27.46 -5.32 34.02
N ASN A 341 28.56 -4.61 33.74
CA ASN A 341 29.80 -5.22 33.27
C ASN A 341 30.45 -6.21 34.24
N ALA A 342 30.32 -6.01 35.55
CA ALA A 342 30.86 -6.91 36.57
C ALA A 342 29.90 -8.06 36.96
N LEU A 343 28.67 -8.09 36.42
CA LEU A 343 27.64 -9.02 36.86
C LEU A 343 28.00 -10.44 36.41
N VAL A 344 28.25 -11.34 37.36
CA VAL A 344 28.77 -12.68 37.06
C VAL A 344 27.64 -13.69 36.86
N ASN A 345 26.55 -13.55 37.61
CA ASN A 345 25.37 -14.43 37.53
C ASN A 345 24.11 -13.73 38.06
N ILE A 346 22.95 -14.27 37.69
CA ILE A 346 21.63 -13.81 38.16
C ILE A 346 20.88 -14.88 38.97
N ASN A 347 21.59 -15.80 39.64
CA ASN A 347 20.97 -16.93 40.34
C ASN A 347 20.03 -16.54 41.49
N THR A 348 20.12 -15.32 41.99
CA THR A 348 19.14 -14.77 42.92
C THR A 348 17.74 -14.70 42.29
N LEU A 349 17.60 -14.78 40.97
CA LEU A 349 16.30 -14.85 40.29
C LEU A 349 15.75 -16.27 40.15
N ASP A 350 16.32 -17.28 40.83
CA ASP A 350 15.85 -18.68 40.74
C ASP A 350 14.39 -18.88 41.18
N ASN A 351 13.83 -17.96 41.98
CA ASN A 351 12.43 -17.97 42.41
C ASN A 351 11.47 -17.24 41.43
N LEU A 352 11.99 -16.60 40.38
CA LEU A 352 11.17 -15.91 39.39
C LEU A 352 10.34 -16.94 38.62
N VAL A 353 9.02 -16.83 38.69
CA VAL A 353 8.06 -17.74 38.04
C VAL A 353 7.56 -17.17 36.72
N SER A 354 7.30 -15.87 36.65
CA SER A 354 6.69 -15.26 35.46
C SER A 354 7.10 -13.82 35.21
N VAL A 355 7.34 -13.49 33.94
CA VAL A 355 7.44 -12.12 33.42
C VAL A 355 6.32 -11.93 32.40
N SER A 356 5.38 -11.01 32.64
CA SER A 356 4.19 -10.87 31.77
C SER A 356 4.50 -10.16 30.44
N GLY A 357 5.58 -9.37 30.38
CA GLY A 357 6.13 -8.76 29.17
C GLY A 357 7.43 -9.43 28.72
N SER A 358 8.31 -8.67 28.08
CA SER A 358 9.60 -9.17 27.61
C SER A 358 10.63 -9.31 28.74
N LEU A 359 11.47 -10.33 28.65
CA LEU A 359 12.64 -10.54 29.49
C LEU A 359 13.90 -10.35 28.65
N ILE A 360 14.74 -9.39 29.02
CA ILE A 360 15.95 -9.03 28.29
C ILE A 360 17.15 -9.18 29.23
N VAL A 361 18.03 -10.11 28.90
CA VAL A 361 19.32 -10.32 29.57
C VAL A 361 20.40 -10.14 28.52
N GLY A 362 20.77 -8.89 28.25
CA GLY A 362 21.70 -8.63 27.16
C GLY A 362 21.48 -7.35 26.36
N ARG A 363 22.08 -7.33 25.17
CA ARG A 363 22.00 -6.22 24.22
C ARG A 363 20.69 -6.17 23.45
N THR A 364 20.14 -4.96 23.31
CA THR A 364 19.03 -4.69 22.38
C THR A 364 19.41 -3.71 21.26
N SER A 365 20.44 -2.91 21.45
CA SER A 365 20.95 -1.99 20.43
C SER A 365 22.38 -1.58 20.73
N ALA A 366 23.04 -0.83 19.83
CA ALA A 366 24.36 -0.27 20.12
C ALA A 366 24.38 0.66 21.35
N ALA A 367 23.25 1.30 21.67
CA ALA A 367 23.14 2.13 22.86
C ALA A 367 23.14 1.28 24.14
N TYR A 368 22.47 0.12 24.12
CA TYR A 368 22.27 -0.77 25.27
C TYR A 368 23.05 -2.08 25.11
N PRO A 369 24.37 -2.12 25.38
CA PRO A 369 25.20 -3.32 25.23
C PRO A 369 24.90 -4.40 26.29
N GLY A 370 25.39 -5.63 26.05
CA GLY A 370 25.17 -6.79 26.91
C GLY A 370 25.92 -6.79 28.25
N ASN A 371 25.93 -7.93 28.94
CA ASN A 371 26.56 -8.11 30.25
C ASN A 371 27.83 -9.00 30.12
N PRO A 372 29.00 -8.42 29.79
CA PRO A 372 30.14 -9.21 29.31
C PRO A 372 30.74 -10.19 30.32
N SER A 373 30.61 -9.97 31.63
CA SER A 373 31.10 -10.90 32.66
C SER A 373 30.08 -11.97 33.07
N LEU A 374 28.85 -11.89 32.56
CA LEU A 374 27.77 -12.81 32.92
C LEU A 374 28.10 -14.18 32.34
N ASN A 375 28.43 -15.14 33.21
CA ASN A 375 28.83 -16.48 32.80
C ASN A 375 27.78 -17.56 33.08
N ASN A 376 26.70 -17.21 33.78
CA ASN A 376 25.63 -18.12 34.15
C ASN A 376 24.28 -17.39 34.28
N ILE A 377 23.27 -17.90 33.58
CA ILE A 377 21.86 -17.51 33.72
C ILE A 377 21.12 -18.65 34.41
N SER A 378 20.61 -18.39 35.61
CA SER A 378 19.87 -19.37 36.40
C SER A 378 18.50 -18.78 36.74
N LEU A 379 17.45 -19.41 36.19
CA LEU A 379 16.05 -18.99 36.28
C LEU A 379 15.21 -20.24 36.55
N ALA A 380 15.56 -20.97 37.61
CA ALA A 380 15.13 -22.35 37.81
C ALA A 380 13.61 -22.56 37.88
N GLN A 381 12.84 -21.57 38.35
CA GLN A 381 11.39 -21.65 38.46
C GLN A 381 10.63 -20.88 37.36
N LEU A 382 11.33 -20.26 36.40
CA LEU A 382 10.68 -19.45 35.38
C LEU A 382 9.84 -20.34 34.47
N GLN A 383 8.54 -20.08 34.39
CA GLN A 383 7.57 -20.85 33.60
C GLN A 383 7.08 -20.09 32.38
N THR A 384 6.94 -18.75 32.47
CA THR A 384 6.34 -17.96 31.39
C THR A 384 7.06 -16.63 31.19
N VAL A 385 7.33 -16.29 29.92
CA VAL A 385 7.64 -14.94 29.45
C VAL A 385 6.53 -14.54 28.47
N GLY A 386 5.78 -13.48 28.77
CA GLY A 386 4.62 -13.10 27.94
C GLY A 386 4.98 -12.35 26.65
N GLY A 387 6.17 -11.75 26.57
CA GLY A 387 6.73 -11.12 25.37
C GLY A 387 7.96 -11.87 24.85
N ASP A 388 8.92 -11.11 24.33
CA ASP A 388 10.19 -11.65 23.83
C ASP A 388 11.11 -12.07 24.98
N PHE A 389 11.86 -13.14 24.79
CA PHE A 389 12.97 -13.50 25.65
C PHE A 389 14.28 -13.32 24.89
N ILE A 390 15.07 -12.31 25.27
CA ILE A 390 16.33 -11.95 24.62
C ILE A 390 17.51 -12.29 25.53
N ILE A 391 18.39 -13.16 25.05
CA ILE A 391 19.68 -13.48 25.66
C ILE A 391 20.77 -13.09 24.67
N SER A 392 21.46 -11.97 24.91
CA SER A 392 22.37 -11.43 23.90
C SER A 392 23.61 -10.71 24.41
N ASP A 393 24.72 -10.84 23.67
CA ASP A 393 26.01 -10.22 23.98
C ASP A 393 26.50 -10.48 25.43
N ASN A 394 26.20 -11.67 25.98
CA ASN A 394 26.74 -12.13 27.24
C ASN A 394 27.97 -13.00 26.96
N ILE A 395 29.05 -12.38 26.49
CA ILE A 395 30.20 -13.09 25.92
C ILE A 395 30.89 -14.10 26.85
N SER A 396 30.71 -14.02 28.17
CA SER A 396 31.25 -15.01 29.12
C SER A 396 30.32 -16.19 29.41
N LEU A 397 29.09 -16.18 28.88
CA LEU A 397 28.07 -17.18 29.11
C LEU A 397 28.43 -18.48 28.40
N THR A 398 28.47 -19.58 29.15
CA THR A 398 28.89 -20.89 28.62
C THR A 398 27.75 -21.90 28.47
N GLN A 399 26.63 -21.69 29.18
CA GLN A 399 25.49 -22.63 29.19
C GLN A 399 24.18 -21.96 29.64
N LEU A 400 23.07 -22.60 29.29
CA LEU A 400 21.68 -22.17 29.59
C LEU A 400 20.86 -23.25 30.33
N ASP A 401 21.53 -24.27 30.87
CA ASP A 401 20.97 -25.50 31.45
C ASP A 401 20.01 -25.32 32.65
N LYS A 402 19.83 -24.09 33.14
CA LYS A 402 19.02 -23.76 34.33
C LYS A 402 17.76 -22.96 34.03
N ILE A 403 17.23 -23.09 32.82
CA ILE A 403 15.96 -22.47 32.36
C ILE A 403 14.86 -23.53 32.11
N ASN A 404 15.10 -24.80 32.48
CA ASN A 404 14.27 -25.96 32.08
C ASN A 404 12.77 -25.89 32.42
N SER A 405 12.37 -25.04 33.35
CA SER A 405 10.96 -24.89 33.74
C SER A 405 10.15 -24.01 32.77
N LEU A 406 10.82 -23.32 31.84
CA LEU A 406 10.18 -22.37 30.93
C LEU A 406 9.30 -23.12 29.94
N ALA A 407 7.99 -22.92 30.06
CA ALA A 407 6.98 -23.60 29.26
C ALA A 407 6.42 -22.75 28.13
N THR A 408 6.53 -21.42 28.22
CA THR A 408 5.92 -20.51 27.24
C THR A 408 6.73 -19.22 27.08
N VAL A 409 6.94 -18.84 25.83
CA VAL A 409 7.39 -17.51 25.41
C VAL A 409 6.31 -16.97 24.46
N GLY A 410 5.63 -15.89 24.84
CA GLY A 410 4.52 -15.33 24.06
C GLY A 410 4.98 -14.54 22.84
N GLY A 411 6.25 -14.09 22.81
CA GLY A 411 6.92 -13.51 21.64
C GLY A 411 8.00 -14.44 21.08
N ARG A 412 9.13 -13.86 20.68
CA ARG A 412 10.28 -14.61 20.13
C ARG A 412 11.36 -14.87 21.16
N LEU A 413 12.06 -15.99 20.98
CA LEU A 413 13.29 -16.30 21.71
C LEU A 413 14.51 -15.92 20.85
N TYR A 414 15.34 -15.02 21.37
CA TYR A 414 16.57 -14.58 20.73
C TYR A 414 17.79 -15.04 21.54
N ILE A 415 18.72 -15.73 20.89
CA ILE A 415 20.01 -16.16 21.45
C ILE A 415 21.10 -15.64 20.50
N LEU A 416 21.66 -14.47 20.81
CA LEU A 416 22.47 -13.69 19.87
C LEU A 416 23.83 -13.28 20.46
N GLY A 417 24.95 -13.54 19.80
CA GLY A 417 26.24 -12.97 20.26
C GLY A 417 26.73 -13.52 21.61
N ASN A 418 26.37 -14.75 21.98
CA ASN A 418 26.84 -15.40 23.20
C ASN A 418 27.97 -16.38 22.87
N ASN A 419 29.10 -15.84 22.41
CA ASN A 419 30.14 -16.56 21.66
C ASN A 419 30.82 -17.72 22.41
N ASN A 420 30.61 -17.88 23.73
CA ASN A 420 31.17 -18.98 24.53
C ASN A 420 30.14 -20.08 24.87
N ILE A 421 28.88 -19.96 24.44
CA ILE A 421 27.89 -21.03 24.61
C ILE A 421 28.25 -22.17 23.66
N GLU A 422 28.54 -23.34 24.20
CA GLU A 422 28.81 -24.53 23.39
C GLU A 422 27.54 -25.32 23.04
N ASN A 423 26.51 -25.24 23.86
CA ASN A 423 25.27 -26.00 23.67
C ASN A 423 24.07 -25.20 24.18
N ILE A 424 23.02 -25.11 23.38
CA ILE A 424 21.73 -24.59 23.84
C ILE A 424 20.99 -25.75 24.51
N THR A 425 21.04 -25.77 25.84
CA THR A 425 20.20 -26.60 26.70
C THR A 425 19.34 -25.66 27.56
N GLY A 426 18.36 -26.17 28.31
CA GLY A 426 17.54 -25.30 29.17
C GLY A 426 16.13 -25.01 28.65
N PHE A 427 15.85 -25.25 27.37
CA PHE A 427 14.54 -24.94 26.77
C PHE A 427 13.63 -26.16 26.59
N ASN A 428 14.02 -27.31 27.16
CA ASN A 428 13.28 -28.57 27.01
C ASN A 428 11.85 -28.51 27.59
N GLY A 429 11.57 -27.53 28.45
CA GLY A 429 10.23 -27.28 28.97
C GLY A 429 9.29 -26.57 27.99
N LEU A 430 9.79 -26.03 26.87
CA LEU A 430 8.98 -25.31 25.88
C LEU A 430 8.07 -26.32 25.14
N GLU A 431 6.87 -26.52 25.68
CA GLU A 431 5.85 -27.42 25.14
C GLU A 431 4.84 -26.70 24.24
N ASN A 432 4.67 -25.38 24.42
CA ASN A 432 3.70 -24.57 23.67
C ASN A 432 4.33 -23.98 22.39
N THR A 433 3.46 -23.56 21.47
CA THR A 433 3.90 -22.81 20.28
C THR A 433 4.53 -21.48 20.68
N ILE A 434 5.54 -21.08 19.91
CA ILE A 434 6.31 -19.84 20.08
C ILE A 434 6.29 -19.06 18.77
N ASP A 435 6.25 -17.72 18.81
CA ASP A 435 6.23 -16.88 17.60
C ASP A 435 7.51 -17.03 16.77
N GLY A 436 8.64 -17.37 17.40
CA GLY A 436 9.87 -17.62 16.65
C GLY A 436 11.09 -17.83 17.52
N ILE A 437 12.13 -18.37 16.90
CA ILE A 437 13.42 -18.64 17.50
C ILE A 437 14.51 -18.11 16.58
N GLU A 438 15.44 -17.34 17.13
CA GLU A 438 16.58 -16.76 16.41
C GLU A 438 17.86 -17.06 17.16
N ILE A 439 18.76 -17.81 16.52
CA ILE A 439 20.02 -18.29 17.07
C ILE A 439 21.12 -17.83 16.14
N ASN A 440 21.72 -16.68 16.45
CA ASN A 440 22.68 -16.05 15.55
C ASN A 440 23.99 -15.67 16.24
N ASN A 441 25.10 -15.71 15.52
CA ASN A 441 26.39 -15.21 16.01
C ASN A 441 26.82 -15.84 17.35
N ASN A 442 26.62 -17.16 17.55
CA ASN A 442 27.11 -17.86 18.74
C ASN A 442 28.31 -18.72 18.34
N ASP A 443 29.49 -18.11 18.18
CA ASP A 443 30.65 -18.73 17.51
C ASP A 443 31.05 -20.11 18.06
N SER A 444 30.98 -20.34 19.37
CA SER A 444 31.33 -21.64 20.00
C SER A 444 30.19 -22.66 20.05
N LEU A 445 29.01 -22.33 19.52
CA LEU A 445 27.83 -23.19 19.58
C LEU A 445 27.98 -24.43 18.69
N ILE A 446 27.95 -25.61 19.30
CA ILE A 446 28.15 -26.90 18.63
C ILE A 446 26.81 -27.55 18.25
N THR A 447 25.78 -27.45 19.09
CA THR A 447 24.46 -28.09 18.88
C THR A 447 23.29 -27.43 19.64
N LEU A 448 22.07 -27.72 19.19
CA LEU A 448 20.79 -27.08 19.59
C LEU A 448 19.86 -27.98 20.45
N ALA A 449 20.40 -28.91 21.23
CA ALA A 449 19.65 -30.00 21.91
C ALA A 449 18.65 -29.58 23.01
N GLY A 450 18.18 -28.33 23.01
CA GLY A 450 17.29 -27.75 24.01
C GLY A 450 15.84 -27.62 23.57
N PHE A 451 15.47 -28.00 22.34
CA PHE A 451 14.15 -27.69 21.76
C PHE A 451 13.26 -28.92 21.52
N ASP A 452 13.63 -30.07 22.07
CA ASP A 452 13.06 -31.37 21.70
C ASP A 452 11.54 -31.48 21.92
N SER A 453 10.95 -30.62 22.76
CA SER A 453 9.52 -30.63 23.08
C SER A 453 8.64 -29.86 22.08
N LEU A 454 9.24 -29.06 21.19
CA LEU A 454 8.50 -28.25 20.22
C LEU A 454 7.97 -29.10 19.07
N ASN A 455 6.65 -29.01 18.83
CA ASN A 455 5.99 -29.61 17.66
C ASN A 455 5.72 -28.59 16.55
N THR A 456 5.57 -27.31 16.90
CA THR A 456 5.25 -26.23 15.96
C THR A 456 5.92 -24.92 16.39
N ILE A 457 6.43 -24.16 15.42
CA ILE A 457 6.83 -22.76 15.58
C ILE A 457 5.83 -21.91 14.78
N ASP A 458 5.18 -20.94 15.43
CA ASP A 458 4.09 -20.16 14.82
C ASP A 458 4.57 -19.06 13.85
N GLY A 459 5.84 -18.67 13.94
CA GLY A 459 6.45 -17.74 12.99
C GLY A 459 7.78 -18.28 12.46
N ARG A 460 8.89 -17.61 12.76
CA ARG A 460 10.18 -17.90 12.09
C ARG A 460 11.16 -18.70 12.94
N LEU A 461 11.93 -19.57 12.29
CA LEU A 461 13.14 -20.19 12.83
C LEU A 461 14.33 -19.70 12.02
N VAL A 462 15.25 -18.98 12.66
CA VAL A 462 16.49 -18.48 12.06
C VAL A 462 17.68 -19.03 12.80
N ILE A 463 18.58 -19.68 12.07
CA ILE A 463 19.86 -20.17 12.53
C ILE A 463 20.89 -19.59 11.57
N ASP A 464 21.74 -18.69 12.06
CA ASP A 464 22.58 -17.86 11.18
C ASP A 464 23.94 -17.54 11.81
N GLU A 465 25.02 -17.67 11.05
CA GLU A 465 26.38 -17.28 11.48
C GLU A 465 26.83 -17.96 12.82
N ASN A 466 26.56 -19.27 13.02
CA ASN A 466 27.07 -20.02 14.17
C ASN A 466 28.28 -20.88 13.75
N GLU A 467 29.47 -20.28 13.78
CA GLU A 467 30.70 -20.81 13.17
C GLU A 467 31.07 -22.27 13.50
N THR A 468 30.75 -22.75 14.72
CA THR A 468 31.08 -24.12 15.15
C THR A 468 29.91 -25.09 15.15
N LEU A 469 28.72 -24.64 14.72
CA LEU A 469 27.51 -25.44 14.75
C LEU A 469 27.65 -26.59 13.77
N ASN A 470 27.64 -27.83 14.27
CA ASN A 470 27.78 -29.02 13.42
C ASN A 470 26.50 -29.85 13.32
N SER A 471 25.52 -29.59 14.21
CA SER A 471 24.25 -30.32 14.24
C SER A 471 23.10 -29.51 14.84
N ILE A 472 21.97 -29.51 14.15
CA ILE A 472 20.68 -28.97 14.61
C ILE A 472 19.82 -29.98 15.39
N THR A 473 20.44 -31.05 15.94
CA THR A 473 19.79 -31.93 16.93
C THR A 473 19.12 -31.06 18.00
N GLY A 474 17.83 -31.25 18.24
CA GLY A 474 17.02 -30.33 19.05
C GLY A 474 15.58 -30.19 18.55
N PHE A 475 15.36 -30.32 17.24
CA PHE A 475 14.05 -30.07 16.62
C PHE A 475 13.33 -31.34 16.13
N GLN A 476 13.71 -32.53 16.61
CA GLN A 476 13.31 -33.81 15.98
C GLN A 476 11.81 -34.06 15.99
N ASN A 477 11.07 -33.41 16.90
CA ASN A 477 9.61 -33.50 16.99
C ASN A 477 8.89 -32.33 16.29
N LEU A 478 9.62 -31.39 15.70
CA LEU A 478 9.07 -30.24 15.00
C LEU A 478 8.42 -30.70 13.69
N ASN A 479 7.10 -30.58 13.60
CA ASN A 479 6.31 -30.99 12.43
C ASN A 479 6.03 -29.83 11.46
N THR A 480 5.87 -28.62 11.99
CA THR A 480 5.43 -27.45 11.21
C THR A 480 6.14 -26.17 11.64
N ILE A 481 6.51 -25.34 10.66
CA ILE A 481 6.93 -23.95 10.86
C ILE A 481 5.96 -23.06 10.09
N ASN A 482 5.15 -22.26 10.79
CA ASN A 482 4.12 -21.40 10.20
C ASN A 482 4.68 -20.07 9.64
N GLY A 483 5.96 -20.05 9.28
CA GLY A 483 6.67 -18.87 8.79
C GLY A 483 7.99 -19.23 8.11
N LEU A 484 8.98 -18.36 8.22
CA LEU A 484 10.30 -18.51 7.58
C LEU A 484 11.16 -19.57 8.31
N LEU A 485 11.75 -20.49 7.56
CA LEU A 485 12.93 -21.24 7.99
C LEU A 485 14.17 -20.68 7.28
N ASN A 486 15.15 -20.20 8.04
CA ASN A 486 16.40 -19.68 7.49
C ASN A 486 17.60 -20.34 8.16
N ILE A 487 18.49 -20.92 7.36
CA ILE A 487 19.74 -21.57 7.79
C ILE A 487 20.86 -21.06 6.89
N TYR A 488 21.61 -20.08 7.38
CA TYR A 488 22.64 -19.39 6.61
C TYR A 488 23.97 -19.33 7.34
N ASP A 489 25.05 -19.38 6.56
CA ASP A 489 26.43 -19.10 7.01
C ASP A 489 26.89 -19.96 8.23
N ASP A 490 26.26 -21.12 8.47
CA ASP A 490 26.64 -22.13 9.47
C ASP A 490 27.61 -23.18 8.86
N TYR A 491 28.79 -22.73 8.44
CA TYR A 491 29.65 -23.48 7.51
C TYR A 491 30.14 -24.87 8.01
N LEU A 492 30.17 -25.13 9.32
CA LEU A 492 30.51 -26.46 9.90
C LEU A 492 29.32 -27.40 10.06
N LEU A 493 28.11 -27.01 9.65
CA LEU A 493 26.91 -27.84 9.77
C LEU A 493 27.06 -29.10 8.93
N THR A 494 26.90 -30.27 9.56
CA THR A 494 27.10 -31.58 8.89
C THR A 494 25.83 -32.41 8.75
N SER A 495 24.72 -32.01 9.38
CA SER A 495 23.48 -32.77 9.36
C SER A 495 22.25 -31.90 9.66
N LEU A 496 21.16 -32.17 8.95
CA LEU A 496 19.83 -31.62 9.20
C LEU A 496 18.88 -32.59 9.91
N ILE A 497 19.38 -33.69 10.52
CA ILE A 497 18.54 -34.74 11.15
C ILE A 497 17.59 -34.21 12.24
N GLY A 498 17.88 -33.01 12.76
CA GLY A 498 16.99 -32.25 13.61
C GLY A 498 15.60 -32.02 13.01
N PHE A 499 15.44 -31.97 11.69
CA PHE A 499 14.13 -31.73 11.05
C PHE A 499 13.41 -33.00 10.57
N SER A 500 13.80 -34.19 11.04
CA SER A 500 13.30 -35.47 10.50
C SER A 500 11.78 -35.67 10.55
N SER A 501 11.05 -34.92 11.39
CA SER A 501 9.58 -34.92 11.44
C SER A 501 8.93 -33.72 10.76
N LEU A 502 9.71 -32.78 10.21
CA LEU A 502 9.20 -31.55 9.60
C LEU A 502 8.50 -31.89 8.28
N THR A 503 7.21 -31.59 8.21
CA THR A 503 6.35 -31.89 7.06
C THR A 503 5.94 -30.65 6.27
N GLU A 504 5.86 -29.49 6.94
CA GLU A 504 5.35 -28.27 6.33
C GLU A 504 6.09 -27.03 6.83
N ILE A 505 6.46 -26.17 5.89
CA ILE A 505 6.89 -24.79 6.13
C ILE A 505 5.91 -23.90 5.38
N THR A 506 5.10 -23.08 6.07
CA THR A 506 4.08 -22.27 5.37
C THR A 506 4.66 -21.00 4.76
N GLY A 507 5.82 -20.54 5.22
CA GLY A 507 6.57 -19.40 4.67
C GLY A 507 7.72 -19.82 3.77
N ASP A 508 8.73 -18.96 3.68
CA ASP A 508 9.93 -19.22 2.88
C ASP A 508 10.86 -20.23 3.58
N PHE A 509 11.66 -20.95 2.78
CA PHE A 509 12.74 -21.77 3.25
C PHE A 509 14.05 -21.42 2.54
N TYR A 510 15.00 -20.90 3.31
CA TYR A 510 16.30 -20.45 2.85
C TYR A 510 17.43 -21.29 3.46
N LEU A 511 18.30 -21.83 2.60
CA LEU A 511 19.36 -22.74 2.98
C LEU A 511 20.66 -22.43 2.22
N GLY A 512 21.75 -22.21 2.96
CA GLY A 512 23.09 -22.05 2.40
C GLY A 512 23.79 -20.72 2.73
N ALA A 513 24.08 -19.90 1.74
CA ALA A 513 24.82 -18.64 1.91
C ALA A 513 23.91 -17.43 2.15
N GLY A 514 24.22 -16.70 3.22
CA GLY A 514 23.51 -15.50 3.66
C GLY A 514 24.26 -14.22 3.31
N SER A 515 24.36 -13.30 4.28
CA SER A 515 24.94 -11.97 4.07
C SER A 515 26.47 -12.00 4.01
N LEU A 516 27.11 -12.99 4.65
CA LEU A 516 28.56 -13.13 4.64
C LEU A 516 29.07 -13.85 3.39
N ASN A 517 28.18 -14.60 2.70
CA ASN A 517 28.50 -15.48 1.57
C ASN A 517 29.46 -16.62 1.94
N ASP A 518 29.48 -17.03 3.20
CA ASP A 518 30.32 -18.13 3.69
C ASP A 518 29.65 -19.50 3.48
N GLY A 519 28.31 -19.54 3.45
CA GLY A 519 27.55 -20.72 3.00
C GLY A 519 27.63 -21.95 3.90
N LEU A 520 27.22 -23.09 3.35
CA LEU A 520 27.25 -24.40 4.01
C LEU A 520 28.34 -25.26 3.37
N THR A 521 29.55 -25.20 3.94
CA THR A 521 30.75 -25.84 3.36
C THR A 521 30.94 -27.30 3.79
N SER A 522 30.29 -27.73 4.87
CA SER A 522 30.46 -29.06 5.47
C SER A 522 29.24 -29.99 5.36
N LEU A 523 28.11 -29.52 4.83
CA LEU A 523 26.86 -30.28 4.77
C LEU A 523 26.86 -31.22 3.54
N PRO A 524 26.86 -32.56 3.72
CA PRO A 524 27.04 -33.49 2.60
C PRO A 524 25.76 -33.80 1.81
N ASN A 525 24.59 -33.59 2.42
CA ASN A 525 23.25 -33.81 1.88
C ASN A 525 22.21 -33.16 2.82
N PHE A 526 20.93 -33.22 2.44
CA PHE A 526 19.82 -32.67 3.21
C PHE A 526 19.07 -33.72 4.04
N ASN A 527 19.72 -34.85 4.37
CA ASN A 527 19.10 -35.88 5.20
C ASN A 527 18.62 -35.27 6.52
N GLY A 528 17.39 -35.62 6.89
CA GLY A 528 16.60 -34.96 7.91
C GLY A 528 15.42 -34.15 7.35
N LEU A 529 15.34 -33.87 6.05
CA LEU A 529 14.19 -33.18 5.45
C LEU A 529 13.27 -34.12 4.65
N GLU A 530 13.46 -35.44 4.74
CA GLU A 530 12.79 -36.41 3.86
C GLU A 530 11.27 -36.40 4.01
N SER A 531 10.78 -35.94 5.16
CA SER A 531 9.35 -35.82 5.48
C SER A 531 8.72 -34.50 5.00
N LEU A 532 9.52 -33.54 4.52
CA LEU A 532 9.03 -32.21 4.11
C LEU A 532 8.23 -32.33 2.82
N GLU A 533 6.93 -32.09 2.89
CA GLU A 533 6.00 -32.22 1.76
C GLU A 533 5.75 -30.89 1.06
N THR A 534 5.72 -29.78 1.80
CA THR A 534 5.33 -28.47 1.25
C THR A 534 6.17 -27.31 1.81
N VAL A 535 6.56 -26.41 0.90
CA VAL A 535 7.02 -25.05 1.23
C VAL A 535 6.00 -24.06 0.67
N GLY A 536 5.29 -23.35 1.54
CA GLY A 536 4.23 -22.42 1.15
C GLY A 536 4.74 -21.13 0.51
N GLY A 537 5.97 -20.71 0.84
CA GLY A 537 6.69 -19.60 0.24
C GLY A 537 7.77 -20.05 -0.76
N SER A 538 8.85 -19.27 -0.87
CA SER A 538 9.97 -19.56 -1.76
C SER A 538 10.98 -20.51 -1.12
N LEU A 539 11.53 -21.44 -1.91
CA LEU A 539 12.64 -22.32 -1.52
C LEU A 539 13.92 -21.87 -2.21
N ARG A 540 14.97 -21.56 -1.43
CA ARG A 540 16.29 -21.21 -1.96
C ARG A 540 17.37 -22.12 -1.39
N ILE A 541 18.12 -22.76 -2.29
CA ILE A 541 19.28 -23.60 -1.99
C ILE A 541 20.50 -23.03 -2.74
N SER A 542 21.38 -22.34 -2.03
CA SER A 542 22.50 -21.60 -2.66
C SER A 542 23.72 -21.55 -1.75
N GLY A 543 24.94 -21.70 -2.24
CA GLY A 543 26.14 -21.65 -1.39
C GLY A 543 26.38 -22.93 -0.58
N CYS A 544 25.90 -24.08 -1.08
CA CYS A 544 26.22 -25.39 -0.53
C CYS A 544 27.43 -25.99 -1.29
N GLU A 545 28.62 -25.99 -0.69
CA GLU A 545 29.87 -26.22 -1.44
C GLU A 545 30.09 -27.68 -1.87
N ILE A 546 29.66 -28.66 -1.06
CA ILE A 546 30.04 -30.07 -1.23
C ILE A 546 28.89 -31.00 -1.62
N ILE A 547 27.65 -30.51 -1.67
CA ILE A 547 26.49 -31.32 -2.06
C ILE A 547 26.62 -31.75 -3.52
N THR A 548 26.26 -33.00 -3.82
CA THR A 548 26.30 -33.53 -5.21
C THR A 548 24.91 -33.75 -5.79
N ASN A 549 23.89 -33.76 -4.93
CA ASN A 549 22.47 -33.84 -5.27
C ASN A 549 21.65 -33.21 -4.13
N LEU A 550 20.32 -33.27 -4.23
CA LEU A 550 19.36 -32.70 -3.28
C LEU A 550 18.70 -33.78 -2.39
N ASN A 551 19.33 -34.95 -2.24
CA ASN A 551 18.83 -36.03 -1.37
C ASN A 551 18.49 -35.49 0.01
N GLY A 552 17.29 -35.83 0.49
CA GLY A 552 16.69 -35.21 1.66
C GLY A 552 15.42 -34.43 1.32
N PHE A 553 15.21 -33.98 0.09
CA PHE A 553 13.95 -33.35 -0.33
C PHE A 553 12.95 -34.33 -0.96
N ASP A 554 13.17 -35.64 -0.83
CA ASP A 554 12.47 -36.67 -1.61
C ASP A 554 10.93 -36.65 -1.45
N GLY A 555 10.44 -36.09 -0.34
CA GLY A 555 9.01 -35.90 -0.05
C GLY A 555 8.40 -34.60 -0.58
N LEU A 556 9.20 -33.63 -1.06
CA LEU A 556 8.74 -32.29 -1.40
C LEU A 556 7.89 -32.33 -2.67
N MET A 557 6.59 -32.03 -2.52
CA MET A 557 5.61 -32.06 -3.62
C MET A 557 5.30 -30.67 -4.20
N TYR A 558 5.43 -29.61 -3.38
CA TYR A 558 4.93 -28.30 -3.73
C TYR A 558 5.78 -27.16 -3.17
N VAL A 559 6.07 -26.17 -4.03
CA VAL A 559 6.66 -24.87 -3.67
C VAL A 559 5.71 -23.76 -4.08
N GLY A 560 5.20 -23.00 -3.11
CA GLY A 560 4.20 -21.95 -3.33
C GLY A 560 4.75 -20.64 -3.89
N GLY A 561 6.04 -20.37 -3.66
CA GLY A 561 6.79 -19.24 -4.23
C GLY A 561 7.80 -19.69 -5.28
N ASP A 562 8.94 -19.00 -5.31
CA ASP A 562 10.02 -19.28 -6.26
C ASP A 562 10.89 -20.46 -5.76
N LEU A 563 11.35 -21.31 -6.67
CA LEU A 563 12.35 -22.34 -6.40
C LEU A 563 13.69 -21.91 -7.00
N THR A 564 14.68 -21.63 -6.15
CA THR A 564 16.03 -21.22 -6.56
C THR A 564 17.07 -22.25 -6.16
N ILE A 565 17.78 -22.79 -7.15
CA ILE A 565 18.89 -23.74 -6.99
C ILE A 565 20.15 -23.10 -7.58
N GLY A 566 20.99 -22.55 -6.71
CA GLY A 566 22.26 -21.89 -7.04
C GLY A 566 22.24 -20.37 -6.86
N GLY A 567 23.13 -19.66 -7.56
CA GLY A 567 23.42 -18.24 -7.33
C GLY A 567 22.59 -17.29 -8.19
N VAL A 568 22.08 -16.19 -7.63
CA VAL A 568 21.30 -15.18 -8.39
C VAL A 568 22.23 -14.08 -8.92
N LEU A 569 22.30 -13.93 -10.25
CA LEU A 569 22.87 -12.80 -11.02
C LEU A 569 24.41 -12.60 -11.03
N ASN A 570 25.16 -13.33 -10.22
CA ASN A 570 26.61 -13.47 -10.33
C ASN A 570 26.95 -14.78 -9.60
N SER A 571 28.00 -15.48 -10.00
CA SER A 571 28.44 -16.76 -9.40
C SER A 571 28.71 -16.75 -7.88
N GLN A 572 28.40 -15.67 -7.16
CA GLN A 572 28.32 -15.64 -5.72
C GLN A 572 27.15 -16.52 -5.27
N ASN A 573 27.42 -17.42 -4.33
CA ASN A 573 26.44 -18.35 -3.76
C ASN A 573 25.98 -19.48 -4.71
N ALA A 574 26.83 -19.88 -5.66
CA ALA A 574 26.67 -21.11 -6.44
C ALA A 574 26.64 -22.39 -5.57
N ASN A 575 26.14 -23.51 -6.11
CA ASN A 575 26.36 -24.86 -5.56
C ASN A 575 27.38 -25.62 -6.43
N PRO A 576 28.70 -25.40 -6.24
CA PRO A 576 29.71 -25.78 -7.22
C PRO A 576 29.85 -27.30 -7.42
N ALA A 577 29.53 -28.12 -6.41
CA ALA A 577 29.63 -29.58 -6.49
C ALA A 577 28.33 -30.29 -6.95
N LEU A 578 27.22 -29.56 -7.11
CA LEU A 578 25.92 -30.13 -7.44
C LEU A 578 25.95 -30.74 -8.86
N GLN A 579 25.65 -32.05 -8.98
CA GLN A 579 25.74 -32.80 -10.24
C GLN A 579 24.39 -33.10 -10.88
N ASN A 580 23.36 -33.30 -10.06
CA ASN A 580 21.98 -33.55 -10.48
C ASN A 580 21.00 -33.11 -9.38
N LEU A 581 19.70 -33.24 -9.66
CA LEU A 581 18.62 -32.79 -8.78
C LEU A 581 17.89 -33.95 -8.09
N VAL A 582 18.52 -35.13 -8.03
CA VAL A 582 18.01 -36.30 -7.29
C VAL A 582 17.70 -35.86 -5.86
N GLY A 583 16.52 -36.20 -5.37
CA GLY A 583 15.89 -35.66 -4.18
C GLY A 583 14.68 -34.76 -4.45
N LEU A 584 14.38 -34.36 -5.69
CA LEU A 584 13.15 -33.61 -6.03
C LEU A 584 12.09 -34.45 -6.74
N GLU A 585 12.15 -35.78 -6.66
CA GLU A 585 11.37 -36.70 -7.49
C GLU A 585 9.86 -36.59 -7.27
N SER A 586 9.43 -36.04 -6.14
CA SER A 586 8.01 -35.85 -5.80
C SER A 586 7.48 -34.47 -6.18
N LEU A 587 8.33 -33.53 -6.61
CA LEU A 587 7.93 -32.14 -6.85
C LEU A 587 7.04 -32.05 -8.10
N GLU A 588 5.76 -31.70 -7.92
CA GLU A 588 4.77 -31.65 -8.99
C GLU A 588 4.56 -30.24 -9.55
N THR A 589 4.68 -29.20 -8.70
CA THR A 589 4.36 -27.81 -9.06
C THR A 589 5.27 -26.79 -8.36
N VAL A 590 5.70 -25.79 -9.13
CA VAL A 590 6.29 -24.54 -8.64
C VAL A 590 5.36 -23.39 -9.02
N ASN A 591 4.78 -22.73 -8.03
CA ASN A 591 3.84 -21.63 -8.26
C ASN A 591 4.51 -20.30 -8.63
N GLY A 592 5.77 -20.11 -8.26
CA GLY A 592 6.59 -18.96 -8.63
C GLY A 592 7.49 -19.23 -9.83
N GLU A 593 8.65 -18.56 -9.82
CA GLU A 593 9.71 -18.76 -10.81
C GLU A 593 10.61 -19.94 -10.42
N LEU A 594 11.07 -20.68 -11.42
CA LEU A 594 12.09 -21.71 -11.26
C LEU A 594 13.44 -21.15 -11.73
N PHE A 595 14.41 -21.07 -10.82
CA PHE A 595 15.78 -20.65 -11.12
C PHE A 595 16.74 -21.82 -10.89
N ILE A 596 17.46 -22.22 -11.94
CA ILE A 596 18.58 -23.17 -11.85
C ILE A 596 19.81 -22.45 -12.40
N THR A 597 20.66 -21.95 -11.51
CA THR A 597 21.65 -20.93 -11.90
C THR A 597 23.04 -21.16 -11.31
N SER A 598 24.07 -21.02 -12.14
CA SER A 598 25.49 -21.04 -11.74
C SER A 598 25.90 -22.31 -10.98
N ASN A 599 25.38 -23.50 -11.33
CA ASN A 599 25.82 -24.77 -10.74
C ASN A 599 26.88 -25.43 -11.65
N GLU A 600 28.16 -25.13 -11.40
CA GLU A 600 29.27 -25.48 -12.30
C GLU A 600 29.40 -26.98 -12.63
N SER A 601 29.00 -27.87 -11.71
CA SER A 601 29.07 -29.33 -11.89
C SER A 601 27.76 -29.97 -12.37
N LEU A 602 26.69 -29.19 -12.58
CA LEU A 602 25.37 -29.71 -12.88
C LEU A 602 25.33 -30.22 -14.33
N ASN A 603 25.26 -31.54 -14.47
CA ASN A 603 25.30 -32.21 -15.78
C ASN A 603 24.00 -32.94 -16.13
N SER A 604 23.02 -32.97 -15.23
CA SER A 604 21.72 -33.60 -15.45
C SER A 604 20.64 -32.97 -14.58
N LEU A 605 19.40 -32.89 -15.08
CA LEU A 605 18.23 -32.46 -14.31
C LEU A 605 17.43 -33.65 -13.73
N VAL A 606 17.99 -34.87 -13.79
CA VAL A 606 17.39 -36.06 -13.16
C VAL A 606 17.07 -35.75 -11.71
N GLY A 607 15.83 -36.04 -11.33
CA GLY A 607 15.22 -35.66 -10.06
C GLY A 607 13.97 -34.82 -10.23
N MET A 608 13.76 -34.12 -11.36
CA MET A 608 12.57 -33.28 -11.58
C MET A 608 11.45 -33.95 -12.38
N SER A 609 11.45 -35.29 -12.48
CA SER A 609 10.63 -35.99 -13.48
C SER A 609 9.13 -35.89 -13.21
N SER A 610 8.70 -35.53 -12.00
CA SER A 610 7.28 -35.36 -11.65
C SER A 610 6.77 -33.93 -11.85
N LEU A 611 7.65 -32.98 -12.13
CA LEU A 611 7.27 -31.58 -12.30
C LEU A 611 6.43 -31.43 -13.56
N THR A 612 5.20 -30.95 -13.42
CA THR A 612 4.27 -30.76 -14.55
C THR A 612 4.07 -29.28 -14.90
N THR A 613 4.22 -28.39 -13.92
CA THR A 613 3.79 -27.01 -14.03
C THR A 613 4.78 -26.06 -13.35
N VAL A 614 5.19 -25.02 -14.07
CA VAL A 614 5.83 -23.81 -13.52
C VAL A 614 4.91 -22.63 -13.85
N ASN A 615 4.28 -22.01 -12.85
CA ASN A 615 3.24 -21.00 -13.12
C ASN A 615 3.78 -19.64 -13.58
N LYS A 616 5.08 -19.38 -13.38
CA LYS A 616 5.77 -18.21 -13.94
C LYS A 616 6.89 -18.66 -14.87
N SER A 617 8.05 -18.03 -14.80
CA SER A 617 9.18 -18.28 -15.69
C SER A 617 10.10 -19.38 -15.17
N PHE A 618 10.69 -20.15 -16.09
CA PHE A 618 11.80 -21.04 -15.83
C PHE A 618 13.09 -20.44 -16.42
N TRP A 619 14.00 -20.04 -15.53
CA TRP A 619 15.30 -19.48 -15.84
C TRP A 619 16.40 -20.52 -15.59
N ILE A 620 17.14 -20.87 -16.64
CA ILE A 620 18.34 -21.70 -16.55
C ILE A 620 19.55 -20.95 -17.13
N PHE A 621 20.56 -20.74 -16.29
CA PHE A 621 21.68 -19.85 -16.63
C PHE A 621 23.00 -20.30 -15.99
N GLU A 622 24.12 -20.19 -16.72
CA GLU A 622 25.47 -20.53 -16.22
C GLU A 622 25.62 -21.98 -15.66
N ASN A 623 24.92 -22.98 -16.23
CA ASN A 623 25.14 -24.40 -15.92
C ASN A 623 25.90 -25.06 -17.08
N ASN A 624 27.13 -24.62 -17.28
CA ASN A 624 27.84 -24.71 -18.56
C ASN A 624 28.07 -26.13 -19.10
N ILE A 625 28.02 -27.17 -18.26
CA ILE A 625 28.25 -28.57 -18.68
C ILE A 625 26.95 -29.37 -18.92
N LEU A 626 25.78 -28.79 -18.65
CA LEU A 626 24.49 -29.43 -18.86
C LEU A 626 24.20 -29.55 -20.36
N GLN A 627 23.91 -30.76 -20.83
CA GLN A 627 23.77 -31.05 -22.27
C GLN A 627 22.33 -31.01 -22.80
N ASN A 628 21.33 -31.25 -21.94
CA ASN A 628 19.90 -31.23 -22.26
C ASN A 628 19.07 -31.15 -20.97
N PHE A 629 17.75 -31.28 -21.08
CA PHE A 629 16.78 -31.19 -19.99
C PHE A 629 16.29 -32.56 -19.49
N THR A 630 17.03 -33.66 -19.77
CA THR A 630 16.68 -35.00 -19.28
C THR A 630 16.47 -34.97 -17.77
N GLY A 631 15.32 -35.47 -17.32
CA GLY A 631 14.82 -35.35 -15.96
C GLY A 631 13.62 -34.42 -15.80
N MET A 632 13.16 -33.73 -16.84
CA MET A 632 11.97 -32.84 -16.80
C MET A 632 10.82 -33.34 -17.70
N GLU A 633 10.76 -34.63 -17.96
CA GLU A 633 9.98 -35.20 -19.07
C GLU A 633 8.47 -34.92 -18.98
N ASN A 634 7.92 -34.67 -17.79
CA ASN A 634 6.48 -34.43 -17.59
C ASN A 634 6.10 -32.95 -17.56
N LEU A 635 7.06 -32.02 -17.71
CA LEU A 635 6.77 -30.58 -17.69
C LEU A 635 5.94 -30.22 -18.92
N SER A 636 4.68 -29.80 -18.71
CA SER A 636 3.74 -29.50 -19.78
C SER A 636 3.42 -28.01 -19.94
N TYR A 637 3.66 -27.21 -18.90
CA TYR A 637 3.25 -25.80 -18.87
C TYR A 637 4.28 -24.91 -18.15
N ILE A 638 4.63 -23.79 -18.78
CA ILE A 638 5.39 -22.68 -18.20
C ILE A 638 4.63 -21.37 -18.44
N GLY A 639 4.03 -20.77 -17.41
CA GLY A 639 3.20 -19.57 -17.57
C GLY A 639 3.96 -18.32 -18.02
N GLY A 640 5.27 -18.26 -17.73
CA GLY A 640 6.18 -17.19 -18.12
C GLY A 640 7.23 -17.62 -19.14
N ALA A 641 8.43 -17.05 -19.06
CA ALA A 641 9.49 -17.36 -20.02
C ALA A 641 10.23 -18.67 -19.67
N LEU A 642 10.47 -19.54 -20.65
CA LEU A 642 11.59 -20.48 -20.64
C LEU A 642 12.82 -19.73 -21.15
N LYS A 643 13.71 -19.35 -20.22
CA LYS A 643 14.93 -18.61 -20.53
C LYS A 643 16.16 -19.49 -20.34
N VAL A 644 16.85 -19.77 -21.44
CA VAL A 644 18.15 -20.47 -21.52
C VAL A 644 19.22 -19.45 -21.88
N ASP A 645 20.15 -19.16 -20.97
CA ASP A 645 21.13 -18.07 -21.16
C ASP A 645 22.51 -18.49 -20.65
N GLN A 646 23.58 -18.20 -21.42
CA GLN A 646 24.96 -18.55 -21.06
C GLN A 646 25.16 -20.04 -20.74
N MET A 647 24.70 -20.94 -21.61
CA MET A 647 24.86 -22.39 -21.47
C MET A 647 25.83 -22.92 -22.52
N ASP A 648 27.07 -23.21 -22.13
CA ASP A 648 28.14 -23.51 -23.08
C ASP A 648 27.98 -24.87 -23.79
N ASP A 649 27.56 -25.93 -23.10
CA ASP A 649 27.50 -27.31 -23.63
C ASP A 649 26.07 -27.83 -23.90
N ILE A 650 25.02 -27.00 -23.72
CA ILE A 650 23.63 -27.42 -24.00
C ILE A 650 23.45 -27.67 -25.51
N LEU A 651 23.04 -28.88 -25.88
CA LEU A 651 22.95 -29.33 -27.28
C LEU A 651 21.55 -29.20 -27.85
N ASN A 652 20.52 -29.48 -27.04
CA ASN A 652 19.11 -29.49 -27.42
C ASN A 652 18.21 -29.45 -26.17
N PHE A 653 16.91 -29.55 -26.38
CA PHE A 653 15.86 -29.46 -25.36
C PHE A 653 15.30 -30.83 -24.97
N VAL A 654 15.99 -31.94 -25.31
CA VAL A 654 15.56 -33.31 -24.98
C VAL A 654 15.28 -33.42 -23.48
N GLY A 655 14.12 -33.98 -23.13
CA GLY A 655 13.60 -33.99 -21.77
C GLY A 655 12.48 -32.97 -21.52
N LEU A 656 12.14 -32.10 -22.48
CA LEU A 656 10.96 -31.23 -22.44
C LEU A 656 9.86 -31.69 -23.42
N ASP A 657 9.87 -32.99 -23.78
CA ASP A 657 9.10 -33.54 -24.90
C ASP A 657 7.57 -33.38 -24.74
N ASN A 658 7.08 -33.11 -23.53
CA ASN A 658 5.67 -32.89 -23.22
C ASN A 658 5.29 -31.42 -22.99
N LEU A 659 6.21 -30.47 -23.18
CA LEU A 659 5.94 -29.04 -23.01
C LEU A 659 5.02 -28.55 -24.13
N VAL A 660 3.81 -28.11 -23.80
CA VAL A 660 2.78 -27.68 -24.77
C VAL A 660 2.72 -26.16 -24.91
N GLU A 661 2.88 -25.44 -23.80
CA GLU A 661 2.69 -23.99 -23.74
C GLU A 661 3.77 -23.30 -22.90
N VAL A 662 4.28 -22.19 -23.42
CA VAL A 662 5.21 -21.29 -22.73
C VAL A 662 4.83 -19.81 -22.96
N GLY A 663 5.05 -18.95 -21.98
CA GLY A 663 4.85 -17.50 -22.11
C GLY A 663 5.91 -16.76 -22.93
N ALA A 664 7.12 -17.32 -23.07
CA ALA A 664 8.15 -16.91 -24.04
C ALA A 664 9.25 -17.99 -24.13
N LEU A 665 9.80 -18.23 -25.31
CA LEU A 665 10.98 -19.08 -25.51
C LEU A 665 12.21 -18.21 -25.83
N VAL A 666 13.14 -18.12 -24.88
CA VAL A 666 14.30 -17.21 -24.95
C VAL A 666 15.60 -18.00 -24.81
N ALA A 667 16.36 -18.13 -25.90
CA ALA A 667 17.69 -18.74 -25.93
C ALA A 667 18.75 -17.68 -26.24
N LEU A 668 19.68 -17.43 -25.33
CA LEU A 668 20.70 -16.38 -25.44
C LEU A 668 22.09 -16.95 -25.14
N ASN A 669 23.12 -16.48 -25.86
CA ASN A 669 24.53 -16.72 -25.52
C ASN A 669 24.88 -18.20 -25.26
N SER A 670 24.22 -19.12 -25.98
CA SER A 670 24.33 -20.57 -25.73
C SER A 670 24.81 -21.26 -27.02
N PRO A 671 26.13 -21.25 -27.27
CA PRO A 671 26.69 -21.53 -28.58
C PRO A 671 26.60 -23.00 -29.02
N SER A 672 26.34 -23.95 -28.12
CA SER A 672 26.27 -25.38 -28.48
C SER A 672 24.88 -25.87 -28.89
N ILE A 673 23.83 -25.05 -28.74
CA ILE A 673 22.47 -25.44 -29.14
C ILE A 673 22.49 -25.76 -30.64
N ALA A 674 22.24 -27.01 -31.01
CA ALA A 674 22.27 -27.46 -32.39
C ALA A 674 20.86 -27.51 -33.02
N SER A 675 19.83 -27.72 -32.19
CA SER A 675 18.42 -27.79 -32.57
C SER A 675 17.52 -27.63 -31.34
N PHE A 676 16.20 -27.54 -31.55
CA PHE A 676 15.18 -27.52 -30.51
C PHE A 676 14.55 -28.90 -30.27
N GLN A 677 15.22 -29.98 -30.70
CA GLN A 677 14.80 -31.36 -30.45
C GLN A 677 14.49 -31.55 -28.96
N GLY A 678 13.34 -32.14 -28.64
CA GLY A 678 12.76 -32.21 -27.30
C GLY A 678 11.66 -31.20 -27.03
N LEU A 679 11.30 -30.32 -27.97
CA LEU A 679 10.13 -29.42 -27.88
C LEU A 679 9.02 -29.80 -28.87
N GLU A 680 9.00 -31.04 -29.34
CA GLU A 680 8.10 -31.45 -30.43
C GLU A 680 6.61 -31.28 -30.08
N SER A 681 6.24 -31.22 -28.80
CA SER A 681 4.85 -30.98 -28.37
C SER A 681 4.49 -29.51 -28.18
N LEU A 682 5.44 -28.58 -28.37
CA LEU A 682 5.22 -27.16 -28.12
C LEU A 682 4.33 -26.56 -29.22
N GLU A 683 3.14 -26.12 -28.83
CA GLU A 683 2.13 -25.55 -29.74
C GLU A 683 2.01 -24.03 -29.61
N ILE A 684 2.28 -23.50 -28.40
CA ILE A 684 1.94 -22.12 -28.03
C ILE A 684 3.13 -21.41 -27.37
N ILE A 685 3.52 -20.27 -27.93
CA ILE A 685 4.34 -19.24 -27.30
C ILE A 685 3.47 -17.97 -27.13
N ASN A 686 2.98 -17.76 -25.91
CA ASN A 686 2.10 -16.64 -25.56
C ASN A 686 2.84 -15.30 -25.45
N ASN A 687 2.09 -14.20 -25.28
CA ASN A 687 2.65 -12.87 -25.01
C ASN A 687 2.70 -12.60 -23.49
N TYR A 688 3.85 -12.88 -22.86
CA TYR A 688 4.07 -12.66 -21.41
C TYR A 688 4.88 -11.39 -21.06
N SER A 689 5.45 -10.68 -22.03
CA SER A 689 6.41 -9.59 -21.76
C SER A 689 5.72 -8.26 -21.45
N THR A 690 5.91 -7.74 -20.23
CA THR A 690 5.47 -6.38 -19.83
C THR A 690 6.45 -5.28 -20.26
N GLN A 691 7.51 -5.60 -21.04
CA GLN A 691 8.56 -4.66 -21.42
C GLN A 691 8.29 -4.12 -22.83
N VAL A 692 8.06 -2.81 -22.91
CA VAL A 692 7.58 -2.01 -24.06
C VAL A 692 8.42 -2.14 -25.36
N ASN A 693 9.57 -2.81 -25.33
CA ASN A 693 10.56 -2.80 -26.42
C ASN A 693 11.10 -4.18 -26.85
N ASP A 694 10.67 -5.29 -26.24
CA ASP A 694 11.19 -6.63 -26.59
C ASP A 694 10.02 -7.54 -26.98
N TYR A 695 9.66 -7.55 -28.25
CA TYR A 695 8.51 -8.32 -28.77
C TYR A 695 8.96 -9.60 -29.48
N GLY A 696 10.16 -10.10 -29.18
CA GLY A 696 10.58 -11.44 -29.57
C GLY A 696 10.15 -12.43 -28.49
N PHE A 697 8.96 -13.01 -28.61
CA PHE A 697 8.49 -14.06 -27.70
C PHE A 697 9.12 -15.41 -28.03
N LEU A 698 9.47 -15.63 -29.31
CA LEU A 698 10.48 -16.60 -29.73
C LEU A 698 11.79 -15.84 -30.03
N LYS A 699 12.72 -15.83 -29.08
CA LYS A 699 13.98 -15.07 -29.15
C LYS A 699 15.18 -16.00 -29.10
N ILE A 700 16.01 -15.96 -30.15
CA ILE A 700 17.23 -16.75 -30.26
C ILE A 700 18.38 -15.83 -30.63
N GLU A 701 19.34 -15.67 -29.73
CA GLU A 701 20.47 -14.76 -29.90
C GLU A 701 21.81 -15.42 -29.57
N SER A 702 22.76 -15.30 -30.50
CA SER A 702 24.14 -15.79 -30.33
C SER A 702 24.23 -17.31 -30.03
N CYS A 703 23.39 -18.11 -30.67
CA CYS A 703 23.45 -19.59 -30.66
C CYS A 703 24.21 -20.10 -31.88
N ASP A 704 25.55 -19.99 -31.84
CA ASP A 704 26.42 -20.22 -33.00
C ASP A 704 26.43 -21.66 -33.55
N GLY A 705 25.99 -22.65 -32.78
CA GLY A 705 25.86 -24.06 -33.19
C GLY A 705 24.51 -24.40 -33.83
N LEU A 706 23.54 -23.48 -33.80
CA LEU A 706 22.16 -23.75 -34.20
C LEU A 706 22.06 -23.87 -35.71
N PHE A 707 21.88 -25.09 -36.22
CA PHE A 707 21.83 -25.36 -37.66
C PHE A 707 20.41 -25.28 -38.22
N SER A 708 19.42 -25.70 -37.43
CA SER A 708 17.99 -25.77 -37.80
C SER A 708 17.10 -25.62 -36.57
N LEU A 709 15.85 -25.21 -36.77
CA LEU A 709 14.84 -25.12 -35.71
C LEU A 709 14.09 -26.44 -35.43
N ASN A 710 14.63 -27.58 -35.88
CA ASN A 710 14.01 -28.91 -35.69
C ASN A 710 13.62 -29.13 -34.22
N GLY A 711 12.42 -29.64 -34.00
CA GLY A 711 11.78 -29.74 -32.69
C GLY A 711 10.67 -28.71 -32.46
N LEU A 712 10.49 -27.70 -33.33
CA LEU A 712 9.41 -26.71 -33.24
C LEU A 712 8.28 -26.93 -34.27
N GLU A 713 8.19 -28.11 -34.88
CA GLU A 713 7.30 -28.37 -36.03
C GLU A 713 5.80 -28.19 -35.74
N ASN A 714 5.37 -28.34 -34.48
CA ASN A 714 3.98 -28.20 -34.08
C ASN A 714 3.62 -26.80 -33.57
N LEU A 715 4.58 -25.86 -33.59
CA LEU A 715 4.37 -24.51 -33.09
C LEU A 715 3.42 -23.74 -34.02
N ASN A 716 2.30 -23.28 -33.46
CA ASN A 716 1.22 -22.61 -34.20
C ASN A 716 1.01 -21.16 -33.74
N ILE A 717 1.04 -20.91 -32.42
CA ILE A 717 0.79 -19.57 -31.86
C ILE A 717 2.12 -18.94 -31.45
N VAL A 718 2.51 -17.85 -32.12
CA VAL A 718 3.68 -17.04 -31.77
C VAL A 718 3.40 -15.58 -32.11
N HIS A 719 3.51 -14.69 -31.12
CA HIS A 719 3.27 -13.26 -31.32
C HIS A 719 4.47 -12.51 -31.94
N GLY A 720 5.69 -13.05 -31.87
CA GLY A 720 6.84 -12.33 -32.40
C GLY A 720 8.13 -13.11 -32.35
N ILE A 721 8.94 -12.92 -33.39
CA ILE A 721 10.15 -13.70 -33.67
C ILE A 721 11.36 -12.78 -33.71
N ARG A 722 12.41 -13.16 -32.99
CA ARG A 722 13.70 -12.46 -33.01
C ARG A 722 14.86 -13.43 -33.10
N PHE A 723 15.51 -13.49 -34.25
CA PHE A 723 16.73 -14.28 -34.46
C PHE A 723 17.92 -13.35 -34.73
N THR A 724 18.92 -13.36 -33.85
CA THR A 724 20.06 -12.47 -33.96
C THR A 724 21.40 -13.18 -33.75
N GLY A 725 22.35 -13.02 -34.68
CA GLY A 725 23.71 -13.51 -34.45
C GLY A 725 23.86 -15.03 -34.45
N ASN A 726 23.01 -15.80 -35.13
CA ASN A 726 23.12 -17.26 -35.23
C ASN A 726 23.89 -17.63 -36.50
N ALA A 727 25.20 -17.83 -36.38
CA ALA A 727 26.10 -17.88 -37.52
C ALA A 727 25.87 -19.05 -38.49
N VAL A 728 25.42 -20.21 -38.00
CA VAL A 728 25.30 -21.45 -38.81
C VAL A 728 23.87 -21.84 -39.18
N LEU A 729 22.86 -21.12 -38.68
CA LEU A 729 21.44 -21.38 -38.98
C LEU A 729 21.21 -21.26 -40.49
N GLN A 730 20.68 -22.30 -41.13
CA GLN A 730 20.52 -22.33 -42.59
C GLN A 730 19.08 -22.06 -43.04
N ASP A 731 18.11 -22.59 -42.29
CA ASP A 731 16.69 -22.50 -42.59
C ASP A 731 15.83 -22.44 -41.33
N ILE A 732 14.57 -22.00 -41.51
CA ILE A 732 13.56 -21.90 -40.45
C ILE A 732 12.29 -22.69 -40.81
N ASN A 733 12.39 -23.75 -41.64
CA ASN A 733 11.21 -24.49 -42.11
C ASN A 733 10.39 -25.13 -40.98
N SER A 734 11.04 -25.46 -39.87
CA SER A 734 10.37 -26.06 -38.72
C SER A 734 9.29 -25.18 -38.08
N ILE A 735 9.22 -23.88 -38.40
CA ILE A 735 8.18 -22.98 -37.89
C ILE A 735 7.20 -22.52 -38.99
N GLU A 736 7.03 -23.33 -40.03
CA GLU A 736 6.12 -23.04 -41.15
C GLU A 736 4.63 -22.98 -40.73
N ASN A 737 4.26 -23.67 -39.66
CA ASN A 737 2.88 -23.82 -39.20
C ASN A 737 2.38 -22.65 -38.33
N ILE A 738 3.20 -21.62 -38.09
CA ILE A 738 2.79 -20.45 -37.31
C ILE A 738 1.63 -19.72 -38.02
N ASP A 739 0.60 -19.38 -37.26
CA ASP A 739 -0.49 -18.51 -37.72
C ASP A 739 0.07 -17.10 -38.01
N SER A 740 0.11 -16.75 -39.29
CA SER A 740 0.62 -15.46 -39.75
C SER A 740 -0.19 -14.27 -39.26
N ASN A 741 -1.46 -14.46 -38.87
CA ASN A 741 -2.33 -13.38 -38.41
C ASN A 741 -2.04 -12.98 -36.95
N ILE A 742 -1.38 -13.85 -36.18
CA ILE A 742 -1.03 -13.59 -34.78
C ILE A 742 0.39 -13.01 -34.66
N LEU A 743 1.23 -13.16 -35.69
CA LEU A 743 2.57 -12.58 -35.71
C LEU A 743 2.50 -11.05 -35.72
N GLU A 744 3.08 -10.42 -34.71
CA GLU A 744 3.16 -8.95 -34.58
C GLU A 744 4.48 -8.40 -35.15
N ARG A 745 5.56 -9.22 -35.14
CA ARG A 745 6.88 -8.81 -35.65
C ARG A 745 7.81 -9.95 -36.00
N ILE A 746 8.58 -9.75 -37.07
CA ILE A 746 9.74 -10.58 -37.40
C ILE A 746 11.01 -9.72 -37.42
N THR A 747 11.99 -10.07 -36.57
CA THR A 747 13.32 -9.47 -36.58
C THR A 747 14.37 -10.54 -36.83
N MET A 748 15.07 -10.46 -37.96
CA MET A 748 16.21 -11.32 -38.24
C MET A 748 17.44 -10.48 -38.59
N PHE A 749 18.47 -10.56 -37.75
CA PHE A 749 19.68 -9.75 -37.92
C PHE A 749 20.96 -10.57 -37.74
N ASN A 750 21.94 -10.36 -38.61
CA ASN A 750 23.28 -10.95 -38.45
C ASN A 750 23.28 -12.50 -38.39
N ASN A 751 22.45 -13.16 -39.22
CA ASN A 751 22.43 -14.61 -39.39
C ASN A 751 22.99 -14.99 -40.78
N PRO A 752 24.32 -14.93 -41.00
CA PRO A 752 24.93 -14.92 -42.34
C PRO A 752 24.69 -16.16 -43.21
N ASN A 753 24.35 -17.32 -42.63
CA ASN A 753 24.07 -18.56 -43.36
C ASN A 753 22.56 -18.81 -43.57
N LEU A 754 21.68 -18.01 -42.95
CA LEU A 754 20.24 -18.18 -43.08
C LEU A 754 19.81 -17.74 -44.47
N SER A 755 19.51 -18.71 -45.34
CA SER A 755 19.20 -18.47 -46.76
C SER A 755 17.83 -19.02 -47.17
N ASN A 756 17.17 -19.77 -46.29
CA ASN A 756 15.83 -20.29 -46.53
C ASN A 756 14.86 -19.90 -45.38
N CYS A 757 14.09 -18.84 -45.60
CA CYS A 757 13.11 -18.30 -44.66
C CYS A 757 11.79 -17.90 -45.32
N SER A 758 11.62 -18.21 -46.61
CA SER A 758 10.36 -18.02 -47.35
C SER A 758 9.39 -19.16 -47.03
N ILE A 759 9.11 -19.36 -45.75
CA ILE A 759 8.14 -20.33 -45.23
C ILE A 759 6.72 -19.78 -45.39
N ILE A 760 5.71 -20.65 -45.41
CA ILE A 760 4.32 -20.24 -45.71
C ILE A 760 3.82 -19.18 -44.73
N SER A 761 4.11 -19.32 -43.44
CA SER A 761 3.78 -18.34 -42.40
C SER A 761 4.41 -16.96 -42.65
N PHE A 762 5.67 -16.91 -43.07
CA PHE A 762 6.36 -15.65 -43.39
C PHE A 762 5.89 -15.05 -44.72
N CYS A 763 5.60 -15.88 -45.72
CA CYS A 763 5.04 -15.43 -46.98
C CYS A 763 3.64 -14.85 -46.79
N ASN A 764 2.80 -15.49 -45.97
CA ASN A 764 1.48 -14.97 -45.64
C ASN A 764 1.60 -13.67 -44.84
N TYR A 765 2.49 -13.62 -43.85
CA TYR A 765 2.76 -12.42 -43.06
C TYR A 765 3.23 -11.24 -43.94
N LEU A 766 4.16 -11.47 -44.88
CA LEU A 766 4.63 -10.44 -45.83
C LEU A 766 3.55 -9.88 -46.76
N ASN A 767 2.44 -10.62 -46.94
CA ASN A 767 1.30 -10.19 -47.75
C ASN A 767 0.18 -9.58 -46.89
N LEU A 768 0.36 -9.50 -45.56
CA LEU A 768 -0.51 -8.71 -44.71
C LEU A 768 -0.28 -7.22 -45.01
N PRO A 769 -1.29 -6.39 -44.80
CA PRO A 769 -1.18 -4.97 -44.99
C PRO A 769 -0.42 -4.36 -43.80
N ASN A 770 0.86 -4.02 -44.00
CA ASN A 770 1.81 -3.48 -42.99
C ASN A 770 2.54 -4.51 -42.09
N PRO A 771 3.27 -5.49 -42.66
CA PRO A 771 4.05 -6.41 -41.84
C PRO A 771 5.23 -5.69 -41.19
N VAL A 772 5.35 -5.75 -39.87
CA VAL A 772 6.52 -5.22 -39.16
C VAL A 772 7.66 -6.21 -39.27
N ILE A 773 8.60 -5.91 -40.17
CA ILE A 773 9.75 -6.77 -40.47
C ILE A 773 11.05 -5.96 -40.36
N THR A 774 12.09 -6.58 -39.80
CA THR A 774 13.43 -6.01 -39.78
C THR A 774 14.44 -7.08 -40.17
N LEU A 775 15.03 -6.91 -41.36
CA LEU A 775 15.99 -7.84 -41.95
C LEU A 775 17.28 -7.11 -42.31
N SER A 776 18.41 -7.61 -41.83
CA SER A 776 19.71 -7.19 -42.36
C SER A 776 20.85 -8.13 -41.94
N ASN A 777 21.89 -8.18 -42.76
CA ASN A 777 23.08 -9.02 -42.55
C ASN A 777 22.75 -10.53 -42.41
N ASN A 778 21.73 -11.01 -43.14
CA ASN A 778 21.42 -12.44 -43.23
C ASN A 778 21.96 -13.04 -44.54
N GLY A 779 21.83 -14.35 -44.72
CA GLY A 779 22.21 -15.03 -45.97
C GLY A 779 21.30 -14.64 -47.16
N PRO A 780 21.77 -14.83 -48.41
CA PRO A 780 20.98 -14.54 -49.60
C PRO A 780 19.67 -15.36 -49.62
N GLY A 781 18.54 -14.69 -49.88
CA GLY A 781 17.19 -15.26 -49.79
C GLY A 781 16.42 -14.81 -48.54
N CYS A 782 17.13 -14.31 -47.52
CA CYS A 782 16.58 -13.86 -46.23
C CYS A 782 17.09 -12.49 -45.76
N ASN A 783 17.82 -11.79 -46.63
CA ASN A 783 18.52 -10.57 -46.24
C ASN A 783 17.67 -9.31 -46.42
N SER A 784 16.56 -9.38 -47.15
CA SER A 784 15.61 -8.28 -47.32
C SER A 784 14.19 -8.81 -47.58
N GLU A 785 13.18 -7.97 -47.33
CA GLU A 785 11.77 -8.30 -47.59
C GLU A 785 11.56 -8.68 -49.05
N THR A 786 12.17 -7.93 -49.98
CA THR A 786 12.12 -8.21 -51.42
C THR A 786 12.64 -9.60 -51.75
N GLU A 787 13.76 -10.03 -51.16
CA GLU A 787 14.29 -11.37 -51.41
C GLU A 787 13.33 -12.47 -50.93
N ILE A 788 12.70 -12.30 -49.76
CA ILE A 788 11.73 -13.26 -49.24
C ILE A 788 10.48 -13.27 -50.11
N PHE A 789 9.94 -12.09 -50.46
CA PHE A 789 8.75 -11.93 -51.31
C PHE A 789 8.94 -12.51 -52.72
N ASP A 790 10.09 -12.24 -53.36
CA ASP A 790 10.44 -12.79 -54.67
C ASP A 790 10.54 -14.32 -54.63
N ASN A 791 11.01 -14.88 -53.52
CA ASN A 791 11.04 -16.33 -53.28
C ASN A 791 9.67 -16.90 -52.89
N CYS A 792 8.74 -16.11 -52.35
CA CYS A 792 7.34 -16.52 -52.10
C CYS A 792 6.50 -16.57 -53.40
N SER A 793 6.76 -15.67 -54.34
CA SER A 793 6.00 -15.52 -55.60
C SER A 793 5.95 -16.75 -56.53
N PRO A 794 7.02 -17.55 -56.74
CA PRO A 794 6.94 -18.82 -57.48
C PRO A 794 6.35 -19.97 -56.66
N ASN A 795 6.06 -19.75 -55.36
CA ASN A 795 5.72 -20.77 -54.38
C ASN A 795 4.29 -20.64 -53.83
N ASN A 796 3.43 -19.76 -54.36
CA ASN A 796 2.00 -19.67 -54.00
C ASN A 796 1.09 -19.70 -55.25
N ASN A 797 -0.16 -20.12 -55.10
CA ASN A 797 -1.17 -20.02 -56.16
C ASN A 797 -2.02 -18.75 -55.96
N ILE A 798 -2.60 -18.22 -57.03
CA ILE A 798 -3.37 -16.97 -56.99
C ILE A 798 -4.78 -17.21 -57.54
N ILE A 799 -5.81 -16.83 -56.80
CA ILE A 799 -7.19 -16.69 -57.32
C ILE A 799 -7.42 -15.20 -57.49
N ARG A 800 -7.77 -14.70 -58.67
CA ARG A 800 -8.09 -13.27 -58.86
C ARG A 800 -9.22 -13.07 -59.84
N GLY A 801 -9.87 -11.92 -59.85
CA GLY A 801 -10.85 -11.61 -60.89
C GLY A 801 -11.60 -10.32 -60.64
N ILE A 802 -12.69 -10.13 -61.38
CA ILE A 802 -13.49 -8.89 -61.40
C ILE A 802 -14.95 -9.18 -61.07
N VAL A 803 -15.57 -8.33 -60.25
CA VAL A 803 -17.01 -8.31 -59.96
C VAL A 803 -17.72 -7.24 -60.79
N ARG A 804 -18.74 -7.66 -61.55
CA ARG A 804 -19.61 -6.80 -62.39
C ARG A 804 -21.08 -6.91 -61.99
N ALA A 805 -21.92 -5.97 -62.41
CA ALA A 805 -23.38 -6.05 -62.29
C ALA A 805 -24.09 -5.81 -63.62
N ASP A 806 -24.90 -6.79 -64.05
CA ASP A 806 -25.74 -6.76 -65.26
C ASP A 806 -27.10 -6.12 -64.95
N ILE A 807 -27.10 -4.79 -64.80
CA ILE A 807 -28.31 -4.00 -64.45
C ILE A 807 -29.30 -3.91 -65.63
N ASN A 808 -28.79 -3.92 -66.86
CA ASN A 808 -29.52 -3.84 -68.13
C ASN A 808 -30.10 -5.18 -68.61
N GLN A 809 -29.72 -6.29 -67.98
CA GLN A 809 -30.15 -7.66 -68.29
C GLN A 809 -29.86 -8.07 -69.74
N ASP A 810 -28.71 -7.66 -70.29
CA ASP A 810 -28.23 -8.08 -71.62
C ASP A 810 -27.07 -9.08 -71.60
N GLY A 811 -26.70 -9.55 -70.40
CA GLY A 811 -25.71 -10.59 -70.12
C GLY A 811 -24.34 -9.99 -69.81
N CYS A 812 -23.61 -10.63 -68.89
CA CYS A 812 -22.38 -10.09 -68.31
C CYS A 812 -21.28 -9.77 -69.35
N ASP A 813 -21.12 -8.49 -69.72
CA ASP A 813 -20.14 -8.00 -70.68
C ASP A 813 -19.20 -6.93 -70.09
N GLN A 814 -18.18 -6.53 -70.86
CA GLN A 814 -17.14 -5.61 -70.37
C GLN A 814 -17.63 -4.18 -70.11
N ASN A 815 -18.82 -3.82 -70.63
CA ASN A 815 -19.46 -2.53 -70.41
C ASN A 815 -20.33 -2.51 -69.16
N ASP A 816 -20.56 -3.67 -68.53
CA ASP A 816 -21.32 -3.75 -67.28
C ASP A 816 -20.58 -3.10 -66.12
N MET A 817 -21.38 -2.58 -65.21
CA MET A 817 -20.92 -1.78 -64.08
C MET A 817 -19.95 -2.59 -63.23
N LEU A 818 -18.75 -2.06 -63.02
CA LEU A 818 -17.80 -2.59 -62.05
C LEU A 818 -18.36 -2.32 -60.66
N VAL A 819 -18.38 -3.35 -59.81
CA VAL A 819 -19.00 -3.24 -58.49
C VAL A 819 -17.90 -3.19 -57.43
N PRO A 820 -17.62 -2.01 -56.85
CA PRO A 820 -16.66 -1.88 -55.78
C PRO A 820 -17.23 -2.33 -54.44
N ASN A 821 -16.35 -2.60 -53.48
CA ASN A 821 -16.70 -2.93 -52.09
C ASN A 821 -17.67 -4.13 -51.96
N ILE A 822 -17.60 -5.08 -52.89
CA ILE A 822 -18.34 -6.34 -52.80
C ILE A 822 -17.48 -7.36 -52.05
N PRO A 823 -17.98 -7.97 -50.96
CA PRO A 823 -17.24 -8.99 -50.24
C PRO A 823 -17.26 -10.34 -50.98
N LEU A 824 -16.08 -10.93 -51.10
CA LEU A 824 -15.82 -12.26 -51.63
C LEU A 824 -15.17 -13.10 -50.54
N ILE A 825 -15.60 -14.35 -50.43
CA ILE A 825 -15.03 -15.34 -49.50
C ILE A 825 -14.42 -16.46 -50.34
N THR A 826 -13.19 -16.87 -50.02
CA THR A 826 -12.63 -18.14 -50.51
C THR A 826 -12.44 -19.10 -49.34
N THR A 827 -12.94 -20.33 -49.48
CA THR A 827 -12.96 -21.33 -48.41
C THR A 827 -12.24 -22.61 -48.83
N LYS A 828 -11.41 -23.15 -47.94
CA LYS A 828 -10.87 -24.51 -48.00
C LYS A 828 -11.09 -25.20 -46.66
N ASP A 829 -11.83 -26.32 -46.68
CA ASP A 829 -12.26 -27.04 -45.49
C ASP A 829 -13.04 -26.15 -44.49
N GLN A 830 -12.46 -25.80 -43.33
CA GLN A 830 -13.06 -24.89 -42.33
C GLN A 830 -12.47 -23.47 -42.37
N ASN A 831 -11.41 -23.23 -43.14
CA ASN A 831 -10.71 -21.95 -43.18
C ASN A 831 -11.27 -21.07 -44.32
N SER A 832 -11.66 -19.84 -43.99
CA SER A 832 -12.23 -18.88 -44.94
C SER A 832 -11.46 -17.57 -44.90
N ILE A 833 -11.20 -17.00 -46.08
CA ILE A 833 -10.55 -15.70 -46.24
C ILE A 833 -11.58 -14.78 -46.92
N LEU A 834 -11.86 -13.61 -46.33
CA LEU A 834 -12.74 -12.58 -46.90
C LEU A 834 -11.92 -11.43 -47.46
N ARG A 835 -12.28 -10.95 -48.66
CA ARG A 835 -11.70 -9.76 -49.32
C ARG A 835 -12.79 -8.95 -49.99
N TYR A 836 -12.57 -7.66 -50.17
CA TYR A 836 -13.49 -6.78 -50.91
C TYR A 836 -12.95 -6.49 -52.31
N SER A 837 -13.85 -6.32 -53.28
CA SER A 837 -13.48 -5.79 -54.59
C SER A 837 -13.06 -4.32 -54.48
N ASN A 838 -12.00 -3.93 -55.19
CA ASN A 838 -11.53 -2.55 -55.22
C ASN A 838 -12.45 -1.64 -56.07
N LEU A 839 -12.10 -0.36 -56.25
CA LEU A 839 -12.86 0.60 -57.07
C LEU A 839 -13.08 0.16 -58.53
N ASN A 840 -12.25 -0.75 -59.04
CA ASN A 840 -12.36 -1.31 -60.38
C ASN A 840 -13.05 -2.69 -60.39
N GLY A 841 -13.65 -3.11 -59.28
CA GLY A 841 -14.27 -4.41 -59.11
C GLY A 841 -13.27 -5.57 -58.99
N GLU A 842 -11.96 -5.32 -58.93
CA GLU A 842 -10.93 -6.37 -58.92
C GLU A 842 -10.69 -6.93 -57.50
N TYR A 843 -10.34 -8.22 -57.41
CA TYR A 843 -9.96 -8.89 -56.15
C TYR A 843 -8.88 -9.95 -56.37
N SER A 844 -8.17 -10.35 -55.32
CA SER A 844 -7.23 -11.50 -55.34
C SER A 844 -7.05 -12.20 -53.99
N PHE A 845 -6.78 -13.51 -54.04
CA PHE A 845 -6.41 -14.38 -52.92
C PHE A 845 -5.11 -15.13 -53.25
N PHE A 846 -4.18 -15.19 -52.30
CA PHE A 846 -3.01 -16.07 -52.37
C PHE A 846 -3.30 -17.35 -51.59
N VAL A 847 -3.18 -18.49 -52.23
CA VAL A 847 -3.61 -19.77 -51.68
C VAL A 847 -2.60 -20.89 -51.96
N GLY A 848 -2.54 -21.88 -51.06
CA GLY A 848 -1.70 -23.06 -51.23
C GLY A 848 -2.23 -24.08 -52.24
N GLU A 849 -1.71 -25.30 -52.24
CA GLU A 849 -2.31 -26.41 -53.00
C GLU A 849 -3.71 -26.80 -52.45
N GLY A 850 -4.55 -27.37 -53.31
CA GLY A 850 -5.88 -27.85 -52.94
C GLY A 850 -7.01 -27.17 -53.71
N THR A 851 -8.24 -27.49 -53.31
CA THR A 851 -9.46 -26.93 -53.90
C THR A 851 -10.03 -25.85 -52.99
N TYR A 852 -10.19 -24.65 -53.53
CA TYR A 852 -10.80 -23.51 -52.85
C TYR A 852 -12.11 -23.15 -53.53
N THR A 853 -13.16 -22.94 -52.76
CA THR A 853 -14.45 -22.47 -53.28
C THR A 853 -14.56 -20.99 -53.00
N THR A 854 -14.56 -20.17 -54.05
CA THR A 854 -14.76 -18.72 -53.96
C THR A 854 -16.23 -18.39 -54.20
N VAL A 855 -16.79 -17.50 -53.38
CA VAL A 855 -18.17 -17.00 -53.50
C VAL A 855 -18.19 -15.49 -53.30
N VAL A 856 -19.02 -14.78 -54.07
CA VAL A 856 -19.53 -13.48 -53.58
C VAL A 856 -20.50 -13.79 -52.44
N THR A 857 -20.41 -13.06 -51.32
CA THR A 857 -21.21 -13.41 -50.13
C THR A 857 -22.70 -13.62 -50.46
N PRO A 858 -23.40 -14.59 -49.83
CA PRO A 858 -24.76 -15.00 -50.22
C PRO A 858 -25.85 -13.93 -50.09
N ASN A 859 -25.51 -12.75 -49.56
CA ASN A 859 -26.46 -11.72 -49.11
C ASN A 859 -26.08 -10.33 -49.66
N VAL A 860 -25.78 -10.25 -50.97
CA VAL A 860 -25.60 -8.98 -51.71
C VAL A 860 -26.96 -8.34 -52.07
N GLY A 861 -27.89 -8.30 -51.11
CA GLY A 861 -29.20 -7.68 -51.26
C GLY A 861 -30.08 -8.37 -52.30
N TYR A 862 -30.62 -7.59 -53.25
CA TYR A 862 -31.55 -8.05 -54.29
C TYR A 862 -30.85 -8.64 -55.54
N PHE A 863 -29.60 -9.07 -55.41
CA PHE A 863 -28.78 -9.60 -56.50
C PHE A 863 -28.39 -11.06 -56.25
N THR A 864 -28.20 -11.81 -57.34
CA THR A 864 -27.54 -13.13 -57.31
C THR A 864 -26.26 -13.09 -58.10
N SER A 865 -25.23 -13.80 -57.65
CA SER A 865 -24.00 -13.97 -58.41
C SER A 865 -24.11 -15.10 -59.45
N ASN A 866 -23.43 -14.90 -60.59
CA ASN A 866 -23.23 -15.88 -61.63
C ASN A 866 -21.73 -15.88 -62.03
N PRO A 867 -20.98 -16.96 -61.75
CA PRO A 867 -21.42 -18.15 -61.03
C PRO A 867 -21.76 -17.87 -59.56
N ILE A 868 -22.59 -18.70 -58.93
CA ILE A 868 -22.91 -18.58 -57.49
C ILE A 868 -21.65 -18.84 -56.65
N SER A 869 -20.84 -19.79 -57.09
CA SER A 869 -19.56 -20.17 -56.50
C SER A 869 -18.63 -20.67 -57.61
N GLN A 870 -17.33 -20.50 -57.43
CA GLN A 870 -16.32 -21.03 -58.33
C GLN A 870 -15.26 -21.81 -57.56
N ASP A 871 -15.01 -23.04 -57.99
CA ASP A 871 -13.92 -23.86 -57.45
C ASP A 871 -12.64 -23.58 -58.24
N SER A 872 -11.58 -23.21 -57.52
CA SER A 872 -10.21 -23.10 -58.02
C SER A 872 -9.39 -24.25 -57.46
N ASN A 873 -8.83 -25.09 -58.33
CA ASN A 873 -8.08 -26.27 -57.93
C ASN A 873 -6.62 -26.18 -58.35
N PHE A 874 -5.72 -26.14 -57.37
CA PHE A 874 -4.29 -25.99 -57.61
C PHE A 874 -3.50 -27.24 -57.24
N ILE A 875 -2.64 -27.68 -58.17
CA ILE A 875 -1.65 -28.76 -57.98
C ILE A 875 -0.28 -28.14 -58.25
N GLY A 876 0.61 -28.20 -57.27
CA GLY A 876 1.83 -27.41 -57.22
C GLY A 876 1.56 -25.92 -56.92
N PHE A 877 2.63 -25.14 -56.97
CA PHE A 877 2.63 -23.71 -56.66
C PHE A 877 2.97 -22.85 -57.88
N GLY A 878 2.72 -21.53 -57.81
CA GLY A 878 2.97 -20.58 -58.89
C GLY A 878 1.89 -20.57 -59.98
N ASN A 879 0.73 -21.19 -59.72
CA ASN A 879 -0.39 -21.21 -60.66
C ASN A 879 -1.37 -20.07 -60.37
N GLU A 880 -2.14 -19.70 -61.38
CA GLU A 880 -3.14 -18.63 -61.27
C GLU A 880 -4.48 -19.14 -61.81
N ASP A 881 -5.57 -18.78 -61.14
CA ASP A 881 -6.94 -18.94 -61.62
C ASP A 881 -7.63 -17.58 -61.66
N VAL A 882 -8.30 -17.30 -62.79
CA VAL A 882 -9.05 -16.05 -62.99
C VAL A 882 -10.54 -16.35 -62.87
N VAL A 883 -11.15 -15.81 -61.83
CA VAL A 883 -12.52 -16.07 -61.41
C VAL A 883 -13.31 -14.75 -61.43
N ASP A 884 -14.10 -14.53 -62.47
CA ASP A 884 -14.96 -13.35 -62.56
C ASP A 884 -16.36 -13.67 -62.01
N PHE A 885 -17.00 -12.70 -61.35
CA PHE A 885 -18.37 -12.81 -60.84
C PHE A 885 -19.26 -11.73 -61.44
N CYS A 886 -20.49 -12.11 -61.82
CA CYS A 886 -21.50 -11.17 -62.28
C CYS A 886 -22.73 -11.15 -61.38
N LEU A 887 -23.14 -9.98 -60.93
CA LEU A 887 -24.33 -9.75 -60.13
C LEU A 887 -25.52 -9.47 -61.05
N GLU A 888 -26.52 -10.34 -61.00
CA GLU A 888 -27.77 -10.23 -61.76
C GLU A 888 -28.91 -9.84 -60.81
N PRO A 889 -29.74 -8.83 -61.13
CA PRO A 889 -30.84 -8.40 -60.27
C PRO A 889 -31.96 -9.47 -60.24
N LEU A 890 -32.47 -9.80 -59.04
CA LEU A 890 -33.55 -10.78 -58.83
C LEU A 890 -34.94 -10.27 -59.26
N GLY A 891 -35.07 -8.97 -59.52
CA GLY A 891 -36.31 -8.29 -59.86
C GLY A 891 -36.11 -6.77 -59.84
N ASN A 892 -37.21 -6.01 -59.97
CA ASN A 892 -37.19 -4.56 -59.80
C ASN A 892 -37.57 -4.23 -58.34
N PHE A 893 -36.58 -3.88 -57.53
CA PHE A 893 -36.73 -3.49 -56.14
C PHE A 893 -36.27 -2.04 -56.01
N ASN A 894 -37.16 -1.19 -55.48
CA ASN A 894 -36.78 0.14 -55.05
C ASN A 894 -36.44 0.02 -53.57
N ASP A 895 -35.24 0.42 -53.17
CA ASP A 895 -34.82 0.33 -51.77
C ASP A 895 -33.67 1.29 -51.50
N LEU A 896 -33.84 2.15 -50.49
CA LEU A 896 -32.92 3.23 -50.15
C LEU A 896 -32.65 3.23 -48.65
N THR A 897 -31.38 3.23 -48.28
CA THR A 897 -30.99 3.32 -46.87
C THR A 897 -30.26 4.64 -46.60
N VAL A 898 -30.36 5.14 -45.36
CA VAL A 898 -29.62 6.32 -44.90
C VAL A 898 -29.05 6.12 -43.51
N SER A 899 -27.89 6.73 -43.25
CA SER A 899 -27.24 6.78 -41.95
C SER A 899 -26.63 8.16 -41.71
N ILE A 900 -26.40 8.52 -40.45
CA ILE A 900 -25.65 9.72 -40.05
C ILE A 900 -24.44 9.33 -39.22
N VAL A 901 -23.25 9.72 -39.67
CA VAL A 901 -21.96 9.39 -39.05
C VAL A 901 -21.36 10.65 -38.42
N PRO A 902 -21.12 10.70 -37.10
CA PRO A 902 -20.41 11.82 -36.47
C PRO A 902 -18.91 11.71 -36.74
N THR A 903 -18.37 12.62 -37.57
CA THR A 903 -16.95 12.59 -38.00
C THR A 903 -16.01 13.27 -37.00
N ASN A 904 -16.56 14.06 -36.07
CA ASN A 904 -15.85 14.52 -34.88
C ASN A 904 -16.76 14.45 -33.64
N GLN A 905 -16.21 14.74 -32.47
CA GLN A 905 -16.96 14.74 -31.21
C GLN A 905 -17.73 16.06 -31.00
N ALA A 906 -19.01 15.98 -30.65
CA ALA A 906 -19.81 17.15 -30.27
C ALA A 906 -19.38 17.67 -28.88
N ARG A 907 -18.88 18.91 -28.83
CA ARG A 907 -18.38 19.55 -27.60
C ARG A 907 -19.02 20.94 -27.42
N PRO A 908 -19.39 21.35 -26.19
CA PRO A 908 -20.05 22.64 -25.99
C PRO A 908 -19.21 23.82 -26.48
N GLY A 909 -19.78 24.66 -27.36
CA GLY A 909 -19.12 25.84 -27.92
C GLY A 909 -18.13 25.58 -29.05
N LEU A 910 -18.11 24.36 -29.61
CA LEU A 910 -17.29 23.98 -30.76
C LEU A 910 -18.16 23.41 -31.89
N GLU A 911 -17.58 23.31 -33.08
CA GLU A 911 -18.26 22.74 -34.25
C GLU A 911 -18.34 21.21 -34.16
N ALA A 912 -19.53 20.67 -34.41
CA ALA A 912 -19.80 19.25 -34.59
C ALA A 912 -20.05 18.97 -36.08
N HIS A 913 -19.36 17.97 -36.61
CA HIS A 913 -19.33 17.59 -38.02
C HIS A 913 -19.97 16.21 -38.18
N TYR A 914 -20.87 16.11 -39.16
CA TYR A 914 -21.60 14.88 -39.46
C TYR A 914 -21.57 14.61 -40.96
N LYS A 915 -21.65 13.34 -41.32
CA LYS A 915 -21.79 12.90 -42.69
C LYS A 915 -23.02 12.02 -42.84
N LEU A 916 -23.95 12.44 -43.70
CA LEU A 916 -25.13 11.67 -44.05
C LEU A 916 -24.71 10.74 -45.19
N VAL A 917 -24.81 9.43 -44.99
CA VAL A 917 -24.47 8.41 -45.99
C VAL A 917 -25.77 7.81 -46.48
N TYR A 918 -26.04 7.86 -47.78
CA TYR A 918 -27.22 7.24 -48.37
C TYR A 918 -26.86 6.38 -49.57
N GLU A 919 -27.49 5.22 -49.66
CA GLU A 919 -27.17 4.16 -50.61
C GLU A 919 -28.44 3.65 -51.27
N ASN A 920 -28.35 3.32 -52.57
CA ASN A 920 -29.36 2.55 -53.26
C ASN A 920 -29.00 1.07 -53.21
N VAL A 921 -29.58 0.36 -52.23
CA VAL A 921 -29.45 -1.09 -52.06
C VAL A 921 -30.42 -1.86 -52.96
N GLY A 922 -31.35 -1.15 -53.62
CA GLY A 922 -32.28 -1.65 -54.63
C GLY A 922 -31.63 -1.98 -55.98
N THR A 923 -32.45 -2.38 -56.96
CA THR A 923 -32.01 -2.79 -58.31
C THR A 923 -32.37 -1.78 -59.40
N THR A 924 -33.07 -0.70 -59.07
CA THR A 924 -33.52 0.33 -60.02
C THR A 924 -32.83 1.67 -59.75
N ILE A 925 -32.80 2.57 -60.72
CA ILE A 925 -32.26 3.93 -60.53
C ILE A 925 -33.32 4.80 -59.82
N LEU A 926 -32.96 5.42 -58.70
CA LEU A 926 -33.88 6.18 -57.84
C LEU A 926 -33.52 7.67 -57.73
N SER A 927 -34.48 8.49 -57.33
CA SER A 927 -34.33 9.95 -57.12
C SER A 927 -35.30 10.37 -56.03
N GLY A 928 -34.89 11.29 -55.18
CA GLY A 928 -35.65 11.66 -53.98
C GLY A 928 -35.01 12.83 -53.26
N ALA A 929 -35.24 12.91 -51.95
CA ALA A 929 -34.62 13.93 -51.09
C ALA A 929 -34.18 13.31 -49.75
N VAL A 930 -33.03 13.75 -49.25
CA VAL A 930 -32.58 13.47 -47.87
C VAL A 930 -32.97 14.66 -47.00
N GLU A 931 -33.52 14.40 -45.82
CA GLU A 931 -33.92 15.40 -44.82
C GLU A 931 -33.21 15.13 -43.49
N LEU A 932 -32.69 16.16 -42.84
CA LEU A 932 -32.08 16.12 -41.51
C LEU A 932 -32.85 17.03 -40.56
N ASN A 933 -33.39 16.45 -39.50
CA ASN A 933 -34.02 17.16 -38.38
C ASN A 933 -33.03 17.30 -37.22
N PHE A 934 -32.93 18.50 -36.65
CA PHE A 934 -32.09 18.82 -35.48
C PHE A 934 -32.88 19.61 -34.43
N VAL A 935 -32.28 19.88 -33.27
CA VAL A 935 -32.90 20.68 -32.19
C VAL A 935 -32.35 22.11 -32.17
N GLU A 936 -33.17 23.07 -32.63
CA GLU A 936 -32.82 24.49 -32.63
C GLU A 936 -32.55 24.99 -31.20
N GLY A 937 -31.40 25.63 -31.00
CA GLY A 937 -30.97 26.17 -29.71
C GLY A 937 -30.00 25.27 -28.94
N GLN A 938 -30.02 23.95 -29.15
CA GLN A 938 -28.89 23.09 -28.73
C GLN A 938 -27.74 23.17 -29.74
N VAL A 939 -28.08 23.24 -31.03
CA VAL A 939 -27.13 23.42 -32.13
C VAL A 939 -27.62 24.46 -33.13
N ALA A 940 -26.70 25.04 -33.90
CA ALA A 940 -26.97 25.96 -34.99
C ALA A 940 -26.32 25.45 -36.29
N PHE A 941 -27.10 25.27 -37.35
CA PHE A 941 -26.59 24.85 -38.67
C PHE A 941 -25.64 25.92 -39.24
N LEU A 942 -24.46 25.50 -39.71
CA LEU A 942 -23.46 26.37 -40.31
C LEU A 942 -23.44 26.23 -41.83
N GLU A 943 -23.07 25.05 -42.32
CA GLU A 943 -22.98 24.75 -43.75
C GLU A 943 -23.09 23.25 -44.03
N ALA A 944 -23.30 22.93 -45.32
CA ALA A 944 -23.30 21.57 -45.81
C ALA A 944 -22.67 21.45 -47.20
N THR A 945 -22.08 20.29 -47.48
CA THR A 945 -21.49 19.93 -48.78
C THR A 945 -22.03 18.56 -49.24
N PRO A 946 -22.77 18.48 -50.37
CA PRO A 946 -23.22 19.57 -51.22
C PRO A 946 -24.18 20.52 -50.49
N SER A 947 -24.29 21.77 -50.98
CA SER A 947 -25.19 22.76 -50.39
C SER A 947 -26.64 22.30 -50.40
N GLU A 948 -27.35 22.64 -49.33
CA GLU A 948 -28.73 22.27 -49.09
C GLU A 948 -29.70 22.86 -50.12
N THR A 949 -30.75 22.09 -50.42
CA THR A 949 -31.87 22.53 -51.28
C THR A 949 -32.76 23.51 -50.53
N SER A 950 -33.03 23.27 -49.25
CA SER A 950 -33.76 24.19 -48.38
C SER A 950 -33.47 23.98 -46.89
N VAL A 951 -33.63 25.05 -46.10
CA VAL A 951 -33.67 25.03 -44.63
C VAL A 951 -34.98 25.65 -44.18
N ILE A 952 -35.83 24.89 -43.49
CA ILE A 952 -37.11 25.37 -42.97
C ILE A 952 -37.21 25.02 -41.49
N GLY A 953 -37.06 26.02 -40.62
CA GLY A 953 -37.05 25.79 -39.17
C GLY A 953 -35.88 24.90 -38.77
N ASN A 954 -36.18 23.72 -38.22
CA ASN A 954 -35.21 22.76 -37.73
C ASN A 954 -34.97 21.57 -38.69
N THR A 955 -35.38 21.69 -39.95
CA THR A 955 -35.20 20.67 -40.99
C THR A 955 -34.36 21.22 -42.15
N ILE A 956 -33.35 20.46 -42.57
CA ILE A 956 -32.50 20.71 -43.74
C ILE A 956 -32.77 19.63 -44.78
N SER A 957 -32.84 19.98 -46.07
CA SER A 957 -33.20 19.04 -47.14
C SER A 957 -32.27 19.13 -48.36
N TRP A 958 -31.97 17.99 -49.00
CA TRP A 958 -31.17 17.85 -50.21
C TRP A 958 -31.85 16.95 -51.24
N ASP A 959 -32.19 17.49 -52.40
CA ASP A 959 -32.68 16.71 -53.54
C ASP A 959 -31.52 15.94 -54.21
N TYR A 960 -31.74 14.66 -54.55
CA TYR A 960 -30.81 13.87 -55.34
C TYR A 960 -31.51 13.24 -56.55
N SER A 961 -30.76 13.07 -57.65
CA SER A 961 -31.24 12.44 -58.88
C SER A 961 -30.34 11.30 -59.34
N ASN A 962 -30.94 10.30 -59.97
CA ASN A 962 -30.30 9.14 -60.58
C ASN A 962 -29.25 8.47 -59.67
N LEU A 963 -29.64 8.02 -58.49
CA LEU A 963 -28.81 7.17 -57.63
C LEU A 963 -28.87 5.74 -58.19
N ASN A 964 -27.76 5.25 -58.72
CA ASN A 964 -27.67 3.91 -59.32
C ASN A 964 -27.61 2.82 -58.25
N PRO A 965 -28.00 1.56 -58.55
CA PRO A 965 -27.74 0.44 -57.65
C PRO A 965 -26.28 0.36 -57.21
N PHE A 966 -26.02 0.04 -55.93
CA PHE A 966 -24.70 0.04 -55.29
C PHE A 966 -24.01 1.42 -55.21
N GLU A 967 -24.66 2.50 -55.64
CA GLU A 967 -24.11 3.85 -55.52
C GLU A 967 -24.34 4.39 -54.11
N ILE A 968 -23.24 4.70 -53.43
CA ILE A 968 -23.22 5.42 -52.15
C ILE A 968 -22.93 6.89 -52.43
N ARG A 969 -23.71 7.78 -51.83
CA ARG A 969 -23.45 9.23 -51.83
C ARG A 969 -23.46 9.76 -50.41
N THR A 970 -22.77 10.88 -50.22
CA THR A 970 -22.60 11.49 -48.91
C THR A 970 -22.93 12.98 -48.91
N ILE A 971 -23.39 13.49 -47.76
CA ILE A 971 -23.60 14.91 -47.48
C ILE A 971 -22.90 15.23 -46.16
N GLU A 972 -21.93 16.13 -46.18
CA GLU A 972 -21.29 16.67 -44.98
C GLU A 972 -22.09 17.83 -44.43
N VAL A 973 -22.31 17.88 -43.11
CA VAL A 973 -23.11 18.88 -42.42
C VAL A 973 -22.38 19.33 -41.16
N ILE A 974 -22.22 20.64 -40.98
CA ILE A 974 -21.52 21.25 -39.84
C ILE A 974 -22.51 22.05 -38.99
N PHE A 975 -22.45 21.83 -37.67
CA PHE A 975 -23.24 22.55 -36.66
C PHE A 975 -22.33 23.21 -35.62
N ASP A 976 -22.68 24.41 -35.15
CA ASP A 976 -22.13 25.00 -33.93
C ASP A 976 -22.91 24.50 -32.70
N VAL A 977 -22.24 23.92 -31.72
CA VAL A 977 -22.86 23.40 -30.49
C VAL A 977 -22.96 24.52 -29.45
N ALA A 978 -24.13 24.72 -28.84
CA ALA A 978 -24.33 25.80 -27.89
C ALA A 978 -23.38 25.75 -26.68
N MET A 979 -22.92 26.92 -26.21
CA MET A 979 -22.04 27.02 -25.04
C MET A 979 -22.80 26.74 -23.71
N PRO A 980 -22.09 26.34 -22.63
CA PRO A 980 -22.69 26.21 -21.30
C PRO A 980 -23.33 27.53 -20.83
N PRO A 981 -24.52 27.49 -20.18
CA PRO A 981 -25.19 26.31 -19.63
C PRO A 981 -26.26 25.69 -20.55
N ILE A 982 -26.33 26.06 -21.84
CA ILE A 982 -27.41 25.59 -22.73
C ILE A 982 -27.21 24.12 -23.10
N VAL A 983 -25.97 23.79 -23.46
CA VAL A 983 -25.50 22.43 -23.65
C VAL A 983 -24.26 22.26 -22.76
N VAL A 984 -24.23 21.17 -22.00
CA VAL A 984 -23.12 20.77 -21.14
C VAL A 984 -22.73 19.32 -21.45
N GLY A 985 -21.59 18.86 -20.95
CA GLY A 985 -21.21 17.46 -21.12
C GLY A 985 -22.27 16.50 -20.56
N ASP A 986 -22.40 15.35 -21.22
CA ASP A 986 -23.38 14.29 -21.05
C ASP A 986 -24.82 14.63 -21.52
N ASP A 987 -25.06 15.84 -22.06
CA ASP A 987 -26.32 16.13 -22.75
C ASP A 987 -26.43 15.30 -24.04
N VAL A 988 -27.66 14.96 -24.43
CA VAL A 988 -27.96 14.25 -25.68
C VAL A 988 -28.61 15.19 -26.67
N ILE A 989 -28.05 15.27 -27.88
CA ILE A 989 -28.58 16.04 -29.01
C ILE A 989 -29.16 15.03 -30.02
N PRO A 990 -30.49 14.96 -30.17
CA PRO A 990 -31.11 14.03 -31.11
C PRO A 990 -31.08 14.61 -32.54
N TYR A 991 -30.70 13.75 -33.48
CA TYR A 991 -30.81 13.97 -34.92
C TYR A 991 -31.65 12.86 -35.55
N THR A 992 -32.51 13.22 -36.49
CA THR A 992 -33.24 12.25 -37.31
C THR A 992 -32.96 12.56 -38.77
N VAL A 993 -32.35 11.62 -39.46
CA VAL A 993 -32.18 11.67 -40.91
C VAL A 993 -33.22 10.79 -41.56
N THR A 994 -33.83 11.28 -42.62
CA THR A 994 -34.79 10.54 -43.41
C THR A 994 -34.42 10.68 -44.87
N ILE A 995 -34.28 9.56 -45.57
CA ILE A 995 -34.33 9.56 -47.03
C ILE A 995 -35.79 9.34 -47.41
N ASN A 996 -36.38 10.33 -48.08
CA ASN A 996 -37.79 10.22 -48.44
C ASN A 996 -37.96 9.05 -49.41
N PRO A 997 -38.84 8.08 -49.08
CA PRO A 997 -38.97 6.88 -49.89
C PRO A 997 -39.53 7.22 -51.26
N VAL A 998 -39.01 6.54 -52.28
CA VAL A 998 -39.67 6.48 -53.58
C VAL A 998 -40.89 5.57 -53.42
N ASN A 999 -42.03 5.94 -54.02
CA ASN A 999 -43.24 5.11 -53.97
C ASN A 999 -42.93 3.65 -54.37
N GLY A 1000 -43.13 2.70 -53.44
CA GLY A 1000 -42.81 1.28 -53.64
C GLY A 1000 -41.46 0.82 -53.08
N ASP A 1001 -40.87 1.57 -52.14
CA ASP A 1001 -39.70 1.15 -51.35
C ASP A 1001 -39.94 -0.18 -50.60
N THR A 1002 -38.92 -1.04 -50.53
CA THR A 1002 -39.05 -2.44 -50.11
C THR A 1002 -38.76 -2.61 -48.62
N ALA A 1003 -37.90 -1.78 -48.04
CA ALA A 1003 -37.57 -1.75 -46.61
C ALA A 1003 -37.75 -0.32 -46.03
N PRO A 1004 -38.99 0.18 -45.87
CA PRO A 1004 -39.22 1.58 -45.46
C PRO A 1004 -38.65 1.98 -44.08
N ASP A 1005 -38.26 1.02 -43.23
CA ASP A 1005 -37.73 1.27 -41.90
C ASP A 1005 -36.25 1.72 -41.93
N ASP A 1006 -35.46 1.27 -42.92
CA ASP A 1006 -34.05 1.67 -43.09
C ASP A 1006 -33.88 3.04 -43.79
N ASN A 1007 -35.00 3.64 -44.17
CA ASN A 1007 -35.07 4.98 -44.74
C ASN A 1007 -34.98 6.08 -43.66
N VAL A 1008 -34.99 5.72 -42.37
CA VAL A 1008 -34.89 6.65 -41.24
C VAL A 1008 -33.78 6.21 -40.30
N PHE A 1009 -32.87 7.14 -39.96
CA PHE A 1009 -31.83 6.91 -38.96
C PHE A 1009 -31.93 7.93 -37.82
N ASN A 1010 -31.94 7.45 -36.58
CA ASN A 1010 -31.95 8.30 -35.38
C ASN A 1010 -30.60 8.23 -34.68
N LEU A 1011 -29.94 9.38 -34.51
CA LEU A 1011 -28.70 9.51 -33.75
C LEU A 1011 -28.93 10.31 -32.48
N ASN A 1012 -28.66 9.69 -31.33
CA ASN A 1012 -28.62 10.36 -30.04
C ASN A 1012 -27.17 10.76 -29.71
N GLN A 1013 -26.73 11.92 -30.22
CA GLN A 1013 -25.35 12.35 -30.02
C GLN A 1013 -25.11 12.76 -28.57
N ILE A 1014 -24.23 12.06 -27.87
CA ILE A 1014 -23.77 12.44 -26.53
C ILE A 1014 -22.74 13.58 -26.69
N VAL A 1015 -22.95 14.65 -25.94
CA VAL A 1015 -22.04 15.79 -25.84
C VAL A 1015 -20.94 15.45 -24.86
N VAL A 1016 -19.68 15.57 -25.27
CA VAL A 1016 -18.53 15.21 -24.44
C VAL A 1016 -17.73 16.43 -24.02
N ASN A 1017 -17.02 16.32 -22.88
CA ASN A 1017 -15.98 17.29 -22.48
C ASN A 1017 -14.60 16.82 -23.00
N SER A 1018 -13.49 17.42 -22.56
CA SER A 1018 -12.13 17.04 -23.01
C SER A 1018 -11.90 15.52 -22.88
N PHE A 1019 -11.87 14.83 -24.03
CA PHE A 1019 -11.75 13.38 -24.17
C PHE A 1019 -10.63 13.03 -25.16
N ASP A 1020 -10.28 11.75 -25.25
CA ASP A 1020 -9.34 11.25 -26.25
C ASP A 1020 -9.91 11.49 -27.67
N PRO A 1021 -9.16 12.13 -28.59
CA PRO A 1021 -9.58 12.29 -29.97
C PRO A 1021 -9.54 10.99 -30.78
N ASN A 1022 -8.93 9.93 -30.24
CA ASN A 1022 -8.96 8.57 -30.80
C ASN A 1022 -10.03 7.76 -30.04
N ASP A 1023 -11.16 7.50 -30.68
CA ASP A 1023 -12.33 6.95 -29.99
C ASP A 1023 -13.18 6.07 -30.91
N LYS A 1024 -13.99 5.20 -30.30
CA LYS A 1024 -14.95 4.34 -30.98
C LYS A 1024 -16.34 4.59 -30.42
N GLN A 1025 -17.33 4.61 -31.30
CA GLN A 1025 -18.74 4.82 -30.95
C GLN A 1025 -19.64 3.82 -31.68
N VAL A 1026 -20.62 3.26 -30.96
CA VAL A 1026 -21.78 2.55 -31.53
C VAL A 1026 -22.95 3.54 -31.59
N LEU A 1027 -23.59 3.68 -32.76
CA LEU A 1027 -24.53 4.78 -33.03
C LEU A 1027 -25.95 4.51 -32.50
N GLU A 1028 -26.32 3.25 -32.32
CA GLU A 1028 -27.58 2.83 -31.69
C GLU A 1028 -27.59 3.08 -30.17
N GLY A 1029 -26.41 3.33 -29.60
CA GLY A 1029 -26.22 3.56 -28.17
C GLY A 1029 -26.09 2.27 -27.36
N ASN A 1030 -26.28 2.39 -26.04
CA ASN A 1030 -25.99 1.31 -25.10
C ASN A 1030 -27.11 0.26 -24.98
N GLN A 1031 -28.25 0.47 -25.63
CA GLN A 1031 -29.41 -0.43 -25.58
C GLN A 1031 -30.11 -0.47 -26.94
N VAL A 1032 -30.45 -1.68 -27.39
CA VAL A 1032 -31.27 -1.92 -28.59
C VAL A 1032 -32.38 -2.89 -28.21
N LEU A 1033 -33.57 -2.76 -28.81
CA LEU A 1033 -34.66 -3.70 -28.52
C LEU A 1033 -34.35 -5.08 -29.12
N ILE A 1034 -34.69 -6.14 -28.40
CA ILE A 1034 -34.47 -7.52 -28.86
C ILE A 1034 -35.31 -7.84 -30.11
N GLU A 1035 -36.37 -7.09 -30.36
CA GLU A 1035 -37.15 -7.19 -31.61
C GLU A 1035 -36.42 -6.58 -32.81
N ASP A 1036 -35.44 -5.70 -32.58
CA ASP A 1036 -34.58 -5.09 -33.61
C ASP A 1036 -33.22 -5.82 -33.71
N ALA A 1037 -33.08 -7.02 -33.14
CA ALA A 1037 -31.80 -7.73 -33.08
C ALA A 1037 -31.30 -8.24 -34.44
N ASP A 1038 -32.14 -8.23 -35.48
CA ASP A 1038 -31.77 -8.52 -36.87
C ASP A 1038 -31.37 -7.27 -37.68
N GLU A 1039 -31.44 -6.09 -37.05
CA GLU A 1039 -30.97 -4.82 -37.61
C GLU A 1039 -29.46 -4.62 -37.43
N TYR A 1040 -28.90 -3.69 -38.20
CA TYR A 1040 -27.48 -3.38 -38.18
C TYR A 1040 -27.09 -2.56 -36.95
N LEU A 1041 -25.95 -2.90 -36.33
CA LEU A 1041 -25.22 -1.99 -35.45
C LEU A 1041 -24.21 -1.19 -36.27
N HIS A 1042 -24.19 0.13 -36.09
CA HIS A 1042 -23.31 1.05 -36.81
C HIS A 1042 -22.19 1.51 -35.89
N TYR A 1043 -20.96 1.35 -36.35
CA TYR A 1043 -19.75 1.74 -35.64
C TYR A 1043 -19.00 2.83 -36.39
N VAL A 1044 -18.42 3.76 -35.64
CA VAL A 1044 -17.44 4.71 -36.16
C VAL A 1044 -16.21 4.69 -35.26
N VAL A 1045 -15.04 4.57 -35.88
CA VAL A 1045 -13.75 4.75 -35.23
C VAL A 1045 -13.15 6.05 -35.75
N ARG A 1046 -12.82 6.97 -34.84
CA ARG A 1046 -12.20 8.27 -35.12
C ARG A 1046 -10.77 8.26 -34.61
N PHE A 1047 -9.88 8.91 -35.35
CA PHE A 1047 -8.48 9.01 -35.00
C PHE A 1047 -7.92 10.39 -35.34
N GLN A 1048 -6.88 10.81 -34.62
CA GLN A 1048 -6.18 12.06 -34.87
C GLN A 1048 -4.68 11.92 -34.66
N ASN A 1049 -3.87 12.37 -35.62
CA ASN A 1049 -2.42 12.39 -35.46
C ASN A 1049 -1.97 13.53 -34.52
N THR A 1050 -1.85 13.22 -33.23
CA THR A 1050 -1.28 14.12 -32.22
C THR A 1050 0.25 14.05 -32.14
N GLY A 1051 0.89 13.32 -33.05
CA GLY A 1051 2.33 13.12 -33.11
C GLY A 1051 3.12 14.34 -33.58
N THR A 1052 4.43 14.15 -33.78
CA THR A 1052 5.37 15.24 -34.16
C THR A 1052 5.74 15.24 -35.65
N ALA A 1053 5.30 14.24 -36.42
CA ALA A 1053 5.45 14.16 -37.87
C ALA A 1053 4.16 13.59 -38.51
N SER A 1054 3.97 13.83 -39.81
CA SER A 1054 2.85 13.24 -40.55
C SER A 1054 2.92 11.72 -40.49
N ALA A 1055 1.79 11.06 -40.27
CA ALA A 1055 1.68 9.61 -40.35
C ALA A 1055 1.54 9.21 -41.81
N ILE A 1056 2.43 8.36 -42.30
CA ILE A 1056 2.44 7.91 -43.69
C ILE A 1056 1.33 6.88 -43.89
N ASN A 1057 1.18 5.93 -42.94
CA ASN A 1057 0.14 4.92 -42.93
C ASN A 1057 -0.64 4.95 -41.60
N VAL A 1058 -1.93 4.60 -41.64
CA VAL A 1058 -2.75 4.35 -40.44
C VAL A 1058 -3.44 3.00 -40.58
N HIS A 1059 -3.47 2.22 -39.51
CA HIS A 1059 -4.11 0.92 -39.45
C HIS A 1059 -5.08 0.87 -38.27
N ILE A 1060 -6.24 0.24 -38.42
CA ILE A 1060 -7.21 0.12 -37.33
C ILE A 1060 -7.71 -1.31 -37.27
N GLU A 1061 -7.29 -2.02 -36.23
CA GLU A 1061 -7.70 -3.39 -35.97
C GLU A 1061 -8.93 -3.40 -35.05
N ASP A 1062 -9.96 -4.17 -35.41
CA ASP A 1062 -11.25 -4.23 -34.71
C ASP A 1062 -11.70 -5.68 -34.53
N ALA A 1063 -11.43 -6.26 -33.36
CA ALA A 1063 -11.87 -7.61 -33.02
C ALA A 1063 -13.37 -7.62 -32.65
N LEU A 1064 -14.23 -8.08 -33.57
CA LEU A 1064 -15.66 -8.16 -33.33
C LEU A 1064 -16.02 -9.18 -32.25
N ASP A 1065 -17.00 -8.83 -31.41
CA ASP A 1065 -17.63 -9.76 -30.47
C ASP A 1065 -18.14 -11.01 -31.20
N GLU A 1066 -18.01 -12.19 -30.58
CA GLU A 1066 -18.49 -13.46 -31.13
C GLU A 1066 -19.99 -13.47 -31.47
N LYS A 1067 -20.75 -12.53 -30.90
CA LYS A 1067 -22.18 -12.34 -31.17
C LYS A 1067 -22.47 -11.46 -32.39
N LEU A 1068 -21.45 -10.98 -33.09
CA LEU A 1068 -21.58 -10.26 -34.35
C LEU A 1068 -21.26 -11.18 -35.52
N ASP A 1069 -22.13 -11.18 -36.53
CA ASP A 1069 -21.89 -11.92 -37.76
C ASP A 1069 -20.99 -11.10 -38.69
N TRP A 1070 -19.68 -11.30 -38.56
CA TRP A 1070 -18.66 -10.61 -39.35
C TRP A 1070 -18.84 -10.78 -40.87
N THR A 1071 -19.56 -11.80 -41.34
CA THR A 1071 -19.85 -11.98 -42.78
C THR A 1071 -20.84 -10.95 -43.32
N THR A 1072 -21.54 -10.24 -42.44
CA THR A 1072 -22.50 -9.19 -42.79
C THR A 1072 -21.89 -7.79 -42.82
N LEU A 1073 -20.60 -7.66 -42.53
CA LEU A 1073 -19.87 -6.38 -42.49
C LEU A 1073 -20.06 -5.58 -43.78
N ARG A 1074 -20.35 -4.29 -43.64
CA ARG A 1074 -20.42 -3.32 -44.75
C ARG A 1074 -19.74 -2.02 -44.36
N ILE A 1075 -18.88 -1.52 -45.24
CA ILE A 1075 -18.25 -0.20 -45.08
C ILE A 1075 -19.25 0.87 -45.50
N LEU A 1076 -19.43 1.87 -44.64
CA LEU A 1076 -20.33 3.00 -44.91
C LEU A 1076 -19.56 4.14 -45.56
N ASP A 1077 -18.46 4.54 -44.92
CA ASP A 1077 -17.62 5.65 -45.37
C ASP A 1077 -16.28 5.67 -44.62
N ALA A 1078 -15.29 6.35 -45.18
CA ALA A 1078 -14.00 6.59 -44.53
C ALA A 1078 -13.46 7.97 -44.92
N SER A 1079 -12.61 8.55 -44.08
CA SER A 1079 -12.04 9.88 -44.36
C SER A 1079 -11.03 9.88 -45.51
N HIS A 1080 -10.38 8.75 -45.78
CA HIS A 1080 -9.37 8.58 -46.81
C HIS A 1080 -9.55 7.24 -47.54
N LEU A 1081 -8.85 7.09 -48.67
CA LEU A 1081 -8.77 5.81 -49.38
C LEU A 1081 -8.26 4.74 -48.41
N MET A 1082 -8.94 3.61 -48.39
CA MET A 1082 -8.76 2.56 -47.40
C MET A 1082 -9.00 1.19 -48.04
N GLU A 1083 -8.24 0.18 -47.61
CA GLU A 1083 -8.53 -1.23 -47.87
C GLU A 1083 -9.08 -1.90 -46.61
N THR A 1084 -9.90 -2.93 -46.78
CA THR A 1084 -10.48 -3.69 -45.66
C THR A 1084 -10.17 -5.17 -45.78
N GLU A 1085 -9.66 -5.74 -44.69
CA GLU A 1085 -9.43 -7.17 -44.53
C GLU A 1085 -10.24 -7.71 -43.34
N VAL A 1086 -10.75 -8.93 -43.40
CA VAL A 1086 -11.38 -9.58 -42.24
C VAL A 1086 -10.88 -11.01 -42.13
N VAL A 1087 -10.31 -11.35 -40.99
CA VAL A 1087 -9.82 -12.70 -40.68
C VAL A 1087 -10.41 -13.13 -39.34
N ASN A 1088 -11.19 -14.21 -39.34
CA ASN A 1088 -11.77 -14.81 -38.12
C ASN A 1088 -12.51 -13.82 -37.19
N GLY A 1089 -13.17 -12.80 -37.75
CA GLY A 1089 -13.92 -11.79 -36.97
C GLY A 1089 -13.09 -10.59 -36.52
N ILE A 1090 -11.80 -10.53 -36.85
CA ILE A 1090 -10.96 -9.34 -36.66
C ILE A 1090 -10.95 -8.53 -37.96
N ILE A 1091 -11.25 -7.24 -37.88
CA ILE A 1091 -11.30 -6.34 -39.03
C ILE A 1091 -10.03 -5.50 -39.11
N ASP A 1092 -9.40 -5.66 -40.26
CA ASP A 1092 -8.51 -4.82 -41.06
C ASP A 1092 -8.98 -3.47 -41.58
N PHE A 1093 -8.60 -2.30 -41.08
CA PHE A 1093 -8.80 -1.03 -41.82
C PHE A 1093 -7.48 -0.34 -42.12
N ILE A 1094 -7.09 -0.35 -43.40
CA ILE A 1094 -5.74 0.02 -43.82
C ILE A 1094 -5.78 1.30 -44.65
N PHE A 1095 -5.18 2.35 -44.13
CA PHE A 1095 -5.01 3.64 -44.78
C PHE A 1095 -3.56 3.85 -45.20
N ASP A 1096 -3.20 3.32 -46.36
CA ASP A 1096 -1.84 3.45 -46.91
C ASP A 1096 -1.63 4.80 -47.62
N ASP A 1097 -0.41 5.34 -47.50
CA ASP A 1097 -0.01 6.62 -48.09
C ASP A 1097 -0.97 7.79 -47.73
N ILE A 1098 -1.66 7.69 -46.59
CA ILE A 1098 -2.62 8.69 -46.10
C ILE A 1098 -1.94 10.05 -45.84
N ASN A 1099 -0.65 10.05 -45.49
CA ASN A 1099 0.14 11.25 -45.22
C ASN A 1099 -0.54 12.23 -44.25
N LEU A 1100 -1.16 11.68 -43.20
CA LEU A 1100 -2.00 12.40 -42.25
C LEU A 1100 -1.16 13.41 -41.45
N PRO A 1101 -1.35 14.74 -41.63
CA PRO A 1101 -0.53 15.77 -40.99
C PRO A 1101 -0.69 15.78 -39.48
N THR A 1102 0.25 16.40 -38.77
CA THR A 1102 0.14 16.54 -37.31
C THR A 1102 -0.88 17.60 -36.94
N VAL A 1103 -1.52 17.44 -35.77
CA VAL A 1103 -2.44 18.44 -35.20
C VAL A 1103 -1.82 19.84 -35.04
N THR A 1104 -0.50 19.93 -34.93
CA THR A 1104 0.19 21.23 -34.83
C THR A 1104 0.43 21.89 -36.20
N SER A 1105 0.51 21.09 -37.27
CA SER A 1105 0.73 21.57 -38.63
C SER A 1105 -0.57 21.88 -39.36
N ASP A 1106 -1.58 21.03 -39.18
CA ASP A 1106 -2.92 21.17 -39.74
C ASP A 1106 -3.93 20.52 -38.76
N PRO A 1107 -4.54 21.31 -37.87
CA PRO A 1107 -5.47 20.79 -36.88
C PRO A 1107 -6.66 20.05 -37.51
N GLU A 1108 -7.19 20.55 -38.63
CA GLU A 1108 -8.36 19.97 -39.30
C GLU A 1108 -7.95 18.76 -40.15
N GLY A 1109 -6.85 18.87 -40.90
CA GLY A 1109 -6.32 17.79 -41.72
C GLY A 1109 -5.73 16.62 -40.93
N SER A 1110 -5.49 16.77 -39.62
CA SER A 1110 -4.91 15.70 -38.79
C SER A 1110 -5.90 14.63 -38.34
N HIS A 1111 -7.19 14.78 -38.67
CA HIS A 1111 -8.27 13.87 -38.30
C HIS A 1111 -8.55 12.80 -39.37
N GLY A 1112 -8.96 11.62 -38.93
CA GLY A 1112 -9.52 10.59 -39.80
C GLY A 1112 -10.59 9.75 -39.11
N PHE A 1113 -11.35 8.99 -39.91
CA PHE A 1113 -12.35 8.06 -39.40
C PHE A 1113 -12.60 6.92 -40.39
N VAL A 1114 -13.12 5.81 -39.87
CA VAL A 1114 -13.80 4.74 -40.63
C VAL A 1114 -15.16 4.47 -39.99
N ALA A 1115 -16.19 4.31 -40.82
CA ALA A 1115 -17.53 3.94 -40.40
C ALA A 1115 -18.00 2.68 -41.12
N PHE A 1116 -18.55 1.74 -40.37
CA PHE A 1116 -19.00 0.44 -40.85
C PHE A 1116 -20.25 -0.02 -40.09
N LYS A 1117 -20.96 -1.00 -40.65
CA LYS A 1117 -22.10 -1.66 -40.00
C LYS A 1117 -21.97 -3.17 -40.05
N VAL A 1118 -22.44 -3.85 -39.01
CA VAL A 1118 -22.44 -5.31 -38.88
C VAL A 1118 -23.69 -5.79 -38.14
N LYS A 1119 -24.28 -6.92 -38.56
CA LYS A 1119 -25.46 -7.49 -37.91
C LYS A 1119 -25.09 -8.35 -36.71
N PRO A 1120 -25.91 -8.37 -35.65
CA PRO A 1120 -25.83 -9.39 -34.63
C PRO A 1120 -26.11 -10.78 -35.21
N MET A 1121 -25.52 -11.82 -34.61
CA MET A 1121 -25.84 -13.20 -34.94
C MET A 1121 -27.30 -13.50 -34.58
N SER A 1122 -27.96 -14.33 -35.40
CA SER A 1122 -29.33 -14.80 -35.11
C SER A 1122 -29.51 -15.54 -33.77
N THR A 1123 -28.41 -15.86 -33.08
CA THR A 1123 -28.38 -16.52 -31.77
C THR A 1123 -28.47 -15.57 -30.58
N VAL A 1124 -28.43 -14.25 -30.79
CA VAL A 1124 -28.53 -13.24 -29.73
C VAL A 1124 -29.84 -13.35 -28.96
N GLN A 1125 -29.77 -13.18 -27.64
CA GLN A 1125 -30.87 -13.32 -26.69
C GLN A 1125 -31.07 -12.06 -25.83
N LEU A 1126 -32.23 -11.99 -25.16
CA LEU A 1126 -32.53 -10.92 -24.21
C LEU A 1126 -31.47 -10.83 -23.10
N ASN A 1127 -30.96 -9.62 -22.86
CA ASN A 1127 -29.84 -9.25 -21.98
C ASN A 1127 -28.44 -9.64 -22.47
N ASP A 1128 -28.30 -10.15 -23.70
CA ASP A 1128 -26.97 -10.26 -24.27
C ASP A 1128 -26.35 -8.87 -24.42
N VAL A 1129 -25.06 -8.81 -24.16
CA VAL A 1129 -24.23 -7.62 -24.35
C VAL A 1129 -23.24 -7.93 -25.46
N VAL A 1130 -23.18 -7.04 -26.44
CA VAL A 1130 -22.11 -6.96 -27.45
C VAL A 1130 -21.13 -5.90 -26.98
N VAL A 1131 -19.86 -6.26 -26.89
CA VAL A 1131 -18.79 -5.35 -26.46
C VAL A 1131 -17.78 -5.20 -27.60
N ASN A 1132 -17.32 -3.97 -27.86
CA ASN A 1132 -16.36 -3.76 -28.94
C ASN A 1132 -15.37 -2.61 -28.64
N SER A 1133 -14.12 -2.76 -29.05
CA SER A 1133 -13.05 -1.74 -29.04
C SER A 1133 -12.21 -1.88 -30.31
N ALA A 1134 -11.41 -0.88 -30.65
CA ALA A 1134 -10.51 -0.90 -31.80
C ALA A 1134 -9.13 -0.35 -31.44
N ASP A 1135 -8.11 -0.84 -32.12
CA ASP A 1135 -6.70 -0.53 -31.92
C ASP A 1135 -6.17 0.27 -33.11
N ILE A 1136 -5.78 1.53 -32.89
CA ILE A 1136 -5.36 2.45 -33.96
C ILE A 1136 -3.83 2.56 -33.99
N TYR A 1137 -3.20 2.19 -35.09
CA TYR A 1137 -1.76 2.30 -35.31
C TYR A 1137 -1.45 3.45 -36.27
N PHE A 1138 -0.49 4.29 -35.89
CA PHE A 1138 0.08 5.32 -36.76
C PHE A 1138 1.49 4.89 -37.15
N ASP A 1139 1.74 4.63 -38.43
CA ASP A 1139 2.98 4.03 -38.93
C ASP A 1139 3.37 2.79 -38.12
N PHE A 1140 4.55 2.81 -37.49
CA PHE A 1140 5.10 1.72 -36.68
C PHE A 1140 4.94 1.95 -35.17
N ASN A 1141 4.09 2.90 -34.76
CA ASN A 1141 3.87 3.18 -33.34
C ASN A 1141 2.95 2.13 -32.71
N ALA A 1142 3.05 2.00 -31.38
CA ALA A 1142 2.12 1.16 -30.62
C ALA A 1142 0.67 1.61 -30.82
N ALA A 1143 -0.26 0.65 -30.81
CA ALA A 1143 -1.67 0.91 -30.97
C ALA A 1143 -2.21 1.85 -29.86
N ILE A 1144 -3.03 2.80 -30.28
CA ILE A 1144 -3.87 3.58 -29.40
C ILE A 1144 -5.21 2.86 -29.33
N VAL A 1145 -5.43 2.15 -28.21
CA VAL A 1145 -6.67 1.45 -27.92
C VAL A 1145 -7.76 2.49 -27.66
N THR A 1146 -8.86 2.40 -28.42
CA THR A 1146 -10.04 3.25 -28.22
C THR A 1146 -10.79 2.90 -26.93
N ASN A 1147 -11.77 3.73 -26.56
CA ASN A 1147 -12.73 3.36 -25.51
C ASN A 1147 -13.54 2.13 -25.92
N THR A 1148 -13.89 1.29 -24.94
CA THR A 1148 -14.82 0.18 -25.14
C THR A 1148 -16.25 0.69 -25.26
N VAL A 1149 -16.95 0.29 -26.32
CA VAL A 1149 -18.40 0.48 -26.50
C VAL A 1149 -19.14 -0.80 -26.22
N PHE A 1150 -20.40 -0.69 -25.79
CA PHE A 1150 -21.26 -1.85 -25.58
C PHE A 1150 -22.71 -1.53 -25.92
N THR A 1151 -23.44 -2.55 -26.34
CA THR A 1151 -24.89 -2.50 -26.59
C THR A 1151 -25.55 -3.71 -25.94
N THR A 1152 -26.60 -3.48 -25.16
CA THR A 1152 -27.39 -4.54 -24.51
C THR A 1152 -28.73 -4.73 -25.22
N PHE A 1153 -29.10 -5.96 -25.55
CA PHE A 1153 -30.41 -6.27 -26.12
C PHE A 1153 -31.48 -6.34 -25.03
N VAL A 1154 -32.50 -5.50 -25.10
CA VAL A 1154 -33.53 -5.34 -24.06
C VAL A 1154 -34.95 -5.52 -24.64
N ASP A 1155 -35.95 -5.84 -23.82
CA ASP A 1155 -37.34 -5.95 -24.27
C ASP A 1155 -38.01 -4.56 -24.35
N GLU A 1156 -39.13 -4.42 -25.07
CA GLU A 1156 -39.92 -3.18 -25.11
C GLU A 1156 -40.26 -2.73 -23.67
N LEU A 1157 -39.53 -1.73 -23.18
CA LEU A 1157 -39.96 -0.98 -22.02
C LEU A 1157 -41.06 -0.04 -22.50
N SER A 1158 -42.33 -0.41 -22.29
CA SER A 1158 -43.48 0.49 -22.42
C SER A 1158 -43.11 1.89 -21.91
N VAL A 1159 -42.90 2.83 -22.82
CA VAL A 1159 -42.40 4.16 -22.48
C VAL A 1159 -43.51 4.92 -21.76
N SER A 1160 -43.30 5.21 -20.49
CA SER A 1160 -43.61 6.55 -19.99
C SER A 1160 -42.28 7.15 -19.61
N ASP A 1161 -41.96 8.31 -20.21
CA ASP A 1161 -40.96 9.26 -19.74
C ASP A 1161 -40.70 9.08 -18.25
N PHE A 1162 -39.42 9.00 -17.84
CA PHE A 1162 -39.07 9.22 -16.44
C PHE A 1162 -39.43 10.67 -16.09
N GLU A 1163 -40.71 10.96 -15.83
CA GLU A 1163 -41.11 12.02 -14.94
C GLU A 1163 -40.44 11.69 -13.61
N THR A 1164 -39.31 12.36 -13.36
CA THR A 1164 -38.64 12.34 -12.07
C THR A 1164 -39.68 12.46 -10.96
N LEU A 1165 -39.87 11.40 -10.15
CA LEU A 1165 -40.75 11.38 -8.98
C LEU A 1165 -40.65 12.73 -8.25
N LYS A 1166 -41.67 13.60 -8.37
CA LYS A 1166 -41.64 14.95 -7.80
C LYS A 1166 -41.83 14.85 -6.29
N ILE A 1167 -40.72 14.70 -5.58
CA ILE A 1167 -40.68 14.77 -4.12
C ILE A 1167 -40.20 16.16 -3.74
N ILE A 1168 -41.06 16.91 -3.06
CA ILE A 1168 -40.74 18.27 -2.57
C ILE A 1168 -40.72 18.29 -1.04
N ALA A 1169 -39.74 18.99 -0.49
CA ALA A 1169 -39.60 19.22 0.94
C ALA A 1169 -39.77 20.71 1.25
N TYR A 1170 -40.74 21.08 2.09
CA TYR A 1170 -41.01 22.48 2.42
C TYR A 1170 -41.53 22.71 3.85
N PRO A 1171 -41.25 23.88 4.45
CA PRO A 1171 -40.31 24.89 3.95
C PRO A 1171 -38.87 24.37 3.99
N ASN A 1172 -38.03 24.78 3.06
CA ASN A 1172 -36.60 24.51 3.09
C ASN A 1172 -35.87 25.84 2.79
N PRO A 1173 -35.28 26.52 3.80
CA PRO A 1173 -34.94 26.01 5.14
C PRO A 1173 -36.14 25.86 6.12
N ALA A 1174 -36.16 24.80 6.94
CA ALA A 1174 -37.17 24.50 7.96
C ALA A 1174 -36.70 24.81 9.39
N SER A 1175 -37.61 25.23 10.28
CA SER A 1175 -37.33 25.36 11.72
C SER A 1175 -37.70 24.08 12.47
N ASP A 1176 -38.97 23.83 12.75
CA ASP A 1176 -39.35 22.73 13.65
C ASP A 1176 -40.02 21.57 12.93
N ILE A 1177 -40.69 21.86 11.80
CA ILE A 1177 -41.44 20.88 11.02
C ILE A 1177 -41.03 20.97 9.56
N LEU A 1178 -40.76 19.83 8.97
CA LEU A 1178 -40.50 19.64 7.54
C LEU A 1178 -41.64 18.82 6.92
N ASN A 1179 -42.30 19.39 5.91
CA ASN A 1179 -43.32 18.68 5.14
C ASN A 1179 -42.68 18.05 3.91
N ILE A 1180 -42.94 16.76 3.70
CA ILE A 1180 -42.54 16.03 2.51
C ILE A 1180 -43.81 15.65 1.74
N GLN A 1181 -43.84 16.02 0.47
CA GLN A 1181 -44.92 15.66 -0.44
C GLN A 1181 -44.35 14.94 -1.66
N ALA A 1182 -44.96 13.81 -2.00
CA ALA A 1182 -44.66 13.03 -3.18
C ALA A 1182 -45.94 12.76 -3.98
N GLU A 1183 -45.81 12.31 -5.22
CA GLU A 1183 -46.96 11.92 -6.05
C GLU A 1183 -47.53 10.54 -5.67
N GLY A 1184 -46.70 9.65 -5.08
CA GLY A 1184 -47.10 8.35 -4.52
C GLY A 1184 -47.09 8.30 -2.99
N SER A 1185 -47.60 7.21 -2.42
CA SER A 1185 -47.64 7.02 -0.96
C SER A 1185 -46.23 6.79 -0.41
N ILE A 1186 -45.79 7.69 0.48
CA ILE A 1186 -44.48 7.60 1.11
C ILE A 1186 -44.50 6.39 2.06
N SER A 1187 -43.54 5.47 1.89
CA SER A 1187 -43.38 4.28 2.73
C SER A 1187 -42.52 4.60 3.96
N SER A 1188 -41.43 5.36 3.78
CA SER A 1188 -40.60 5.85 4.89
C SER A 1188 -39.79 7.08 4.50
N ILE A 1189 -39.32 7.80 5.51
CA ILE A 1189 -38.45 8.96 5.37
C ILE A 1189 -37.32 8.86 6.38
N GLU A 1190 -36.10 9.09 5.92
CA GLU A 1190 -34.89 9.01 6.71
C GLU A 1190 -34.12 10.34 6.63
N VAL A 1191 -33.79 10.92 7.78
CA VAL A 1191 -32.98 12.15 7.86
C VAL A 1191 -31.57 11.76 8.29
N MET A 1192 -30.57 12.24 7.54
CA MET A 1192 -29.16 11.93 7.73
C MET A 1192 -28.32 13.21 7.83
N ASN A 1193 -27.22 13.16 8.59
CA ASN A 1193 -26.22 14.22 8.57
C ASN A 1193 -25.30 14.12 7.33
N LEU A 1194 -24.36 15.06 7.18
CA LEU A 1194 -23.43 15.12 6.05
C LEU A 1194 -22.46 13.93 5.97
N LEU A 1195 -22.30 13.16 7.05
CA LEU A 1195 -21.48 11.94 7.09
C LEU A 1195 -22.31 10.68 6.75
N GLY A 1196 -23.58 10.84 6.37
CA GLY A 1196 -24.49 9.73 6.06
C GLY A 1196 -25.10 9.04 7.28
N GLN A 1197 -24.82 9.51 8.50
CA GLN A 1197 -25.34 8.91 9.73
C GLN A 1197 -26.84 9.24 9.87
N ARG A 1198 -27.65 8.20 10.05
CA ARG A 1198 -29.11 8.29 10.14
C ARG A 1198 -29.56 8.80 11.50
N LEU A 1199 -30.22 9.96 11.52
CA LEU A 1199 -30.62 10.68 12.72
C LEU A 1199 -32.10 10.49 13.08
N LEU A 1200 -32.95 10.31 12.07
CA LEU A 1200 -34.40 10.21 12.24
C LEU A 1200 -35.01 9.31 11.18
N ILE A 1201 -36.02 8.52 11.57
CA ILE A 1201 -36.81 7.70 10.66
C ILE A 1201 -38.29 7.93 10.96
N SER A 1202 -39.08 8.23 9.94
CA SER A 1202 -40.53 8.36 10.01
C SER A 1202 -41.16 7.39 9.01
N LYS A 1203 -42.09 6.55 9.46
CA LYS A 1203 -42.83 5.64 8.58
C LYS A 1203 -44.07 6.35 8.04
N GLY A 1204 -44.28 6.25 6.73
CA GLY A 1204 -45.40 6.84 6.05
C GLY A 1204 -46.37 5.83 5.47
N ASN A 1205 -47.60 6.27 5.25
CA ASN A 1205 -48.59 5.55 4.48
C ASN A 1205 -49.49 6.51 3.67
N SER A 1206 -49.00 7.72 3.40
CA SER A 1206 -49.71 8.71 2.61
C SER A 1206 -48.73 9.50 1.73
N ASN A 1207 -49.26 10.23 0.75
CA ASN A 1207 -48.46 11.03 -0.18
C ASN A 1207 -48.01 12.40 0.39
N ARG A 1208 -48.39 12.72 1.63
CA ARG A 1208 -47.92 13.89 2.38
C ARG A 1208 -47.58 13.53 3.82
N GLN A 1209 -46.34 13.74 4.22
CA GLN A 1209 -45.86 13.43 5.56
C GLN A 1209 -45.27 14.67 6.23
N GLN A 1210 -45.61 14.91 7.50
CA GLN A 1210 -44.89 15.86 8.34
C GLN A 1210 -43.85 15.13 9.19
N ILE A 1211 -42.66 15.72 9.30
CA ILE A 1211 -41.59 15.25 10.16
C ILE A 1211 -41.20 16.38 11.09
N GLU A 1212 -41.18 16.08 12.38
CA GLU A 1212 -40.65 17.00 13.39
C GLU A 1212 -39.12 16.91 13.43
N ILE A 1213 -38.46 18.04 13.19
CA ILE A 1213 -37.00 18.17 13.18
C ILE A 1213 -36.51 19.21 14.20
N SER A 1214 -37.37 19.62 15.14
CA SER A 1214 -37.07 20.58 16.21
C SER A 1214 -35.86 20.17 17.07
N GLY A 1215 -35.64 18.87 17.24
CA GLY A 1215 -34.50 18.29 17.98
C GLY A 1215 -33.17 18.26 17.22
N LEU A 1216 -33.13 18.64 15.94
CA LEU A 1216 -31.88 18.69 15.16
C LEU A 1216 -31.21 20.08 15.26
N SER A 1217 -29.89 20.09 15.32
CA SER A 1217 -29.07 21.31 15.30
C SER A 1217 -29.25 22.10 13.99
N ALA A 1218 -29.04 23.42 14.00
CA ALA A 1218 -29.04 24.20 12.76
C ALA A 1218 -27.92 23.74 11.81
N GLY A 1219 -28.24 23.49 10.53
CA GLY A 1219 -27.28 22.91 9.58
C GLY A 1219 -27.89 22.28 8.32
N ASN A 1220 -27.04 21.70 7.46
CA ASN A 1220 -27.47 20.98 6.26
C ASN A 1220 -27.65 19.49 6.56
N TYR A 1221 -28.77 18.93 6.09
CA TYR A 1221 -29.13 17.52 6.23
C TYR A 1221 -29.56 16.94 4.88
N PHE A 1222 -29.44 15.63 4.75
CA PHE A 1222 -29.98 14.88 3.61
C PHE A 1222 -31.20 14.09 4.07
N VAL A 1223 -32.30 14.22 3.34
CA VAL A 1223 -33.57 13.53 3.62
C VAL A 1223 -33.84 12.56 2.50
N LYS A 1224 -33.74 11.26 2.78
CA LYS A 1224 -34.06 10.20 1.82
C LYS A 1224 -35.50 9.77 2.01
N VAL A 1225 -36.30 9.86 0.95
CA VAL A 1225 -37.74 9.57 0.95
C VAL A 1225 -37.98 8.34 0.08
N PHE A 1226 -38.71 7.36 0.62
CA PHE A 1226 -39.07 6.13 -0.06
C PHE A 1226 -40.55 6.15 -0.44
N VAL A 1227 -40.86 5.77 -1.68
CA VAL A 1227 -42.22 5.63 -2.21
C VAL A 1227 -42.28 4.26 -2.86
N GLY A 1228 -42.84 3.28 -2.15
CA GLY A 1228 -42.69 1.86 -2.51
C GLY A 1228 -41.23 1.41 -2.36
N ASP A 1229 -40.68 0.79 -3.41
CA ASP A 1229 -39.29 0.29 -3.49
C ASP A 1229 -38.31 1.34 -4.07
N ILE A 1230 -38.82 2.50 -4.49
CA ILE A 1230 -38.04 3.58 -5.11
C ILE A 1230 -37.71 4.65 -4.06
N SER A 1231 -36.52 5.27 -4.15
CA SER A 1231 -36.08 6.29 -3.19
C SER A 1231 -35.42 7.51 -3.85
N ARG A 1232 -35.60 8.70 -3.26
CA ARG A 1232 -34.94 9.96 -3.69
C ARG A 1232 -34.35 10.71 -2.49
N VAL A 1233 -33.18 11.33 -2.65
CA VAL A 1233 -32.51 12.12 -1.60
C VAL A 1233 -32.67 13.62 -1.86
N LEU A 1234 -33.09 14.37 -0.85
CA LEU A 1234 -33.28 15.82 -0.89
C LEU A 1234 -32.36 16.49 0.13
N ARG A 1235 -31.70 17.60 -0.24
CA ARG A 1235 -30.95 18.42 0.71
C ARG A 1235 -31.87 19.39 1.43
N VAL A 1236 -31.88 19.37 2.76
CA VAL A 1236 -32.71 20.24 3.61
C VAL A 1236 -31.86 21.00 4.60
N VAL A 1237 -32.14 22.29 4.76
CA VAL A 1237 -31.46 23.18 5.70
C VAL A 1237 -32.35 23.37 6.93
N LYS A 1238 -31.83 23.01 8.10
CA LYS A 1238 -32.44 23.30 9.41
C LYS A 1238 -31.96 24.68 9.89
N LYS A 1239 -32.89 25.57 10.19
CA LYS A 1239 -32.61 26.90 10.79
C LYS A 1239 -32.26 26.80 12.26
#